data_AF-A0A084SPP5-F1
#
_entry.id   AF-A0A084SPP5-F1
#
_cell.length_a   1.000
_cell.length_b   1.000
_cell.length_c   1.000
_cell.angle_alpha   90.00
_cell.angle_beta   90.00
_cell.angle_gamma   90.00
#
_symmetry.space_group_name_H-M   'P 1'
#
loop_
_entity.id
_entity.type
_entity.pdbx_description
1 polymer ?
#
loop_
_entity_poly.entity_id
_entity_poly.type
_entity_poly.pdbx_seq_one_letter_code
_entity_poly.pdbx_strand_id
1 'polypeptide(L)'
;MTHPSARSRPTLNRWLLAAALLCAVSACEGACAGEKAGPPGPTASASTGGEDDAFPEGASTVAAADERELPVAQGDLAEMKERGTLRILIEGTEEEFLPRQGSPKEQERALLERFARRHGMKAEFIRVSGFDRLIPLLTEGKGDIVAAEMTVTQARAERIAFTRPLAVVSEYVVGKKGAQDNPRSPGQLAGRKVHVRASSSYADSLRALAGEKAPGLTLEPVPENVEPEQLAYEVSRGQRPLTVLDSHLLAAIEAYNPDVERLFPIAEGQRLAWGLRKESPELKASLDGFLVENALTEYTSERFTGDLDALRKRGVLRVLTRNNPLTYFLYRGEPMGFDYQLAKAAADELGVRLEVVVPPSRDLLIPWLREGRGDFIAASLTITPERQAEVAFSQPYLYVDEVLVQRSTGPKAASPEELEGKKVHARKSSSYYTTLLALREKHGPFDIEPAPEDQETEVLLERVAAGELDFTVADSHILDAERVYRDDLEAGFTLPQPGPPGAESAQKEIAFAVRQENPQLRAFLDGFVKKTYRGVHYNMWRKRYFENKRHITRAKEERAGSSGRLSPYDTLIRKYSTTYGFDWRLMAAQAWRESHFDPKAKSWVGAQGLFQVMPTTGSSMGFTELEDPEQGTHAGVRYMHQMLGRLAPTIPFKHRLRFALAAYNVGLGHVLDARRLAAEQGLDPDKWFGHVEKAMLLLEKPEHYRRARHGYCRGSEPVRYVSDIQARYVEYVKVVQ
;
A
#
# COMPACT_ATOMS: atom_id res chain seq x y z
N MET A 1 -43.54 35.13 -16.42
CA MET A 1 -43.92 36.49 -15.97
C MET A 1 -43.59 36.62 -14.49
N THR A 2 -43.29 37.84 -14.06
CA THR A 2 -42.44 38.23 -12.93
C THR A 2 -43.02 38.02 -11.52
N HIS A 3 -42.11 37.59 -10.65
CA HIS A 3 -41.99 37.57 -9.17
C HIS A 3 -43.07 38.15 -8.23
N PRO A 4 -43.25 37.53 -7.04
CA PRO A 4 -43.95 38.10 -5.89
C PRO A 4 -43.02 38.77 -4.86
N SER A 5 -43.65 39.64 -4.05
CA SER A 5 -43.13 40.32 -2.86
C SER A 5 -42.74 39.38 -1.71
N ALA A 6 -41.76 39.77 -0.88
CA ALA A 6 -42.00 40.15 0.54
C ALA A 6 -40.71 40.28 1.40
N ARG A 7 -40.60 41.45 2.05
CA ARG A 7 -40.20 41.73 3.46
C ARG A 7 -38.86 41.23 4.05
N SER A 8 -37.95 42.20 4.19
CA SER A 8 -37.24 42.69 5.39
C SER A 8 -36.54 41.73 6.39
N ARG A 9 -35.21 41.92 6.56
CA ARG A 9 -34.49 41.91 7.86
C ARG A 9 -33.32 42.92 7.84
N PRO A 10 -32.96 43.53 8.99
CA PRO A 10 -31.89 44.52 9.09
C PRO A 10 -30.52 43.90 9.40
N THR A 11 -29.50 44.72 9.17
CA THR A 11 -28.06 44.50 9.20
C THR A 11 -27.46 44.37 10.61
N LEU A 12 -26.39 43.58 10.75
CA LEU A 12 -25.52 43.55 11.93
C LEU A 12 -24.05 43.57 11.48
N ASN A 13 -23.36 44.68 11.78
CA ASN A 13 -21.90 44.85 11.80
C ASN A 13 -21.40 44.39 13.18
N ARG A 14 -20.42 43.49 13.36
CA ARG A 14 -18.95 43.54 13.13
C ARG A 14 -18.15 44.30 14.24
N TRP A 15 -17.30 43.52 14.94
CA TRP A 15 -16.05 43.84 15.67
C TRP A 15 -16.05 44.45 17.09
N LEU A 16 -15.54 43.70 18.10
CA LEU A 16 -14.23 43.89 18.78
C LEU A 16 -14.17 43.15 20.15
N LEU A 17 -13.08 42.43 20.39
CA LEU A 17 -12.69 41.84 21.68
C LEU A 17 -11.15 41.91 21.78
N ALA A 18 -10.61 42.69 22.72
CA ALA A 18 -9.23 42.56 23.22
C ALA A 18 -8.97 43.40 24.49
N ALA A 19 -8.31 42.73 25.46
CA ALA A 19 -7.36 43.20 26.47
C ALA A 19 -7.82 44.15 27.62
N ALA A 20 -7.63 43.71 28.87
CA ALA A 20 -6.41 43.98 29.67
C ALA A 20 -6.60 43.63 31.16
N LEU A 21 -5.60 43.02 31.80
CA LEU A 21 -5.11 43.43 33.13
C LEU A 21 -3.77 42.78 33.49
N LEU A 22 -2.89 43.60 34.08
CA LEU A 22 -1.46 43.43 34.34
C LEU A 22 -1.20 43.54 35.86
N CYS A 23 -0.10 42.90 36.28
CA CYS A 23 0.76 43.18 37.44
C CYS A 23 0.29 42.86 38.88
N ALA A 24 1.07 42.01 39.57
CA ALA A 24 1.90 42.46 40.71
C ALA A 24 3.01 41.43 41.03
N VAL A 25 4.21 41.96 41.28
CA VAL A 25 5.44 41.29 41.73
C VAL A 25 5.58 41.50 43.24
N SER A 26 6.02 40.48 43.99
CA SER A 26 6.90 40.69 45.15
C SER A 26 7.68 39.45 45.51
N ALA A 27 8.98 39.67 45.72
CA ALA A 27 9.97 38.74 46.18
C ALA A 27 10.02 38.66 47.72
N CYS A 28 10.48 37.54 48.25
CA CYS A 28 11.29 37.48 49.46
C CYS A 28 12.23 36.27 49.37
N GLU A 29 13.53 36.56 49.54
CA GLU A 29 14.62 35.61 49.71
C GLU A 29 14.64 35.05 51.14
N GLY A 30 15.21 33.86 51.33
CA GLY A 30 15.56 33.35 52.65
C GLY A 30 15.73 31.83 52.69
N ALA A 31 16.98 31.39 52.68
CA ALA A 31 17.43 29.99 52.59
C ALA A 31 17.13 29.12 53.82
N CYS A 32 16.97 27.81 53.60
CA CYS A 32 17.50 26.77 54.49
C CYS A 32 17.48 25.39 53.78
N ALA A 33 18.60 24.68 53.90
CA ALA A 33 18.90 23.39 53.30
C ALA A 33 17.98 22.25 53.78
N GLY A 34 17.82 21.22 52.94
CA GLY A 34 17.22 19.94 53.32
C GLY A 34 17.12 18.99 52.13
N GLU A 35 18.07 18.06 52.03
CA GLU A 35 17.98 16.86 51.20
C GLU A 35 16.66 16.12 51.46
N LYS A 36 15.87 15.85 50.41
CA LYS A 36 14.90 14.75 50.39
C LYS A 36 14.84 14.11 49.01
N ALA A 37 15.14 12.82 49.01
CA ALA A 37 15.13 11.91 47.88
C ALA A 37 13.75 11.82 47.20
N GLY A 38 13.76 11.72 45.86
CA GLY A 38 12.58 11.39 45.05
C GLY A 38 12.21 9.90 45.19
N PRO A 39 10.94 9.53 44.91
CA PRO A 39 10.41 8.20 45.16
C PRO A 39 10.93 7.17 44.15
N PRO A 40 11.01 5.87 44.51
CA PRO A 40 11.56 4.85 43.63
C PRO A 40 10.58 4.49 42.50
N GLY A 41 11.12 4.31 41.30
CA GLY A 41 10.39 3.73 40.17
C GLY A 41 10.00 2.26 40.44
N PRO A 42 9.00 1.73 39.71
CA PRO A 42 8.45 0.41 39.99
C PRO A 42 9.48 -0.68 39.68
N THR A 43 9.80 -1.47 40.70
CA THR A 43 10.57 -2.72 40.60
C THR A 43 9.71 -3.81 39.97
N ALA A 44 10.02 -4.19 38.73
CA ALA A 44 9.49 -5.41 38.13
C ALA A 44 10.28 -6.61 38.68
N SER A 45 9.62 -7.40 39.52
CA SER A 45 10.10 -8.70 39.99
C SER A 45 9.97 -9.73 38.86
N ALA A 46 11.09 -10.23 38.36
CA ALA A 46 11.12 -11.41 37.50
C ALA A 46 10.80 -12.66 38.34
N SER A 47 9.65 -13.29 38.09
CA SER A 47 9.37 -14.66 38.52
C SER A 47 9.91 -15.62 37.45
N THR A 48 10.86 -16.44 37.87
CA THR A 48 11.44 -17.56 37.13
C THR A 48 10.46 -18.72 37.02
N GLY A 49 10.31 -19.30 35.82
CA GLY A 49 9.93 -20.71 35.65
C GLY A 49 8.97 -21.02 34.49
N GLY A 50 9.54 -21.52 33.38
CA GLY A 50 8.95 -22.62 32.62
C GLY A 50 8.28 -22.31 31.28
N GLU A 51 9.07 -22.10 30.23
CA GLU A 51 9.17 -22.90 28.99
C GLU A 51 9.97 -22.09 27.96
N ASP A 52 11.19 -22.57 27.68
CA ASP A 52 12.15 -21.96 26.77
C ASP A 52 11.64 -21.99 25.33
N ASP A 53 10.94 -20.94 24.91
CA ASP A 53 10.95 -20.54 23.49
C ASP A 53 12.31 -19.89 23.22
N ALA A 54 13.29 -20.75 22.93
CA ALA A 54 14.55 -20.33 22.35
C ALA A 54 14.25 -19.41 21.15
N PHE A 55 14.63 -18.14 21.28
CA PHE A 55 14.73 -17.24 20.14
C PHE A 55 15.54 -17.97 19.06
N PRO A 56 15.15 -17.90 17.78
CA PRO A 56 15.94 -18.51 16.72
C PRO A 56 17.32 -17.83 16.71
N GLU A 57 18.31 -18.48 17.33
CA GLU A 57 19.72 -18.20 17.12
C GLU A 57 20.00 -18.45 15.64
N GLY A 58 20.18 -17.36 14.91
CA GLY A 58 20.31 -17.40 13.47
C GLY A 58 20.62 -16.05 12.85
N ALA A 59 21.44 -15.22 13.52
CA ALA A 59 22.21 -14.23 12.78
C ALA A 59 23.21 -15.01 11.91
N SER A 60 22.79 -15.37 10.70
CA SER A 60 23.64 -16.07 9.74
C SER A 60 24.84 -15.20 9.39
N THR A 61 26.00 -15.52 9.98
CA THR A 61 27.31 -15.02 9.59
C THR A 61 27.68 -15.64 8.24
N VAL A 62 27.19 -15.07 7.15
CA VAL A 62 27.62 -15.48 5.80
C VAL A 62 29.04 -14.96 5.58
N ALA A 63 30.05 -15.82 5.58
CA ALA A 63 31.43 -15.42 5.25
C ALA A 63 31.48 -14.76 3.85
N ALA A 64 32.44 -13.85 3.61
CA ALA A 64 32.68 -13.34 2.27
C ALA A 64 32.93 -14.53 1.32
N ALA A 65 32.22 -14.58 0.19
CA ALA A 65 32.39 -15.68 -0.75
C ALA A 65 33.79 -15.61 -1.39
N ASP A 66 34.42 -16.76 -1.68
CA ASP A 66 35.55 -16.73 -2.60
C ASP A 66 35.01 -16.36 -3.99
N GLU A 67 35.22 -15.10 -4.38
CA GLU A 67 34.74 -14.53 -5.63
C GLU A 67 35.20 -15.30 -6.89
N ARG A 68 36.25 -16.13 -6.76
CA ARG A 68 36.76 -17.00 -7.83
C ARG A 68 35.93 -18.26 -8.01
N GLU A 69 35.26 -18.72 -6.96
CA GLU A 69 34.44 -19.94 -6.95
C GLU A 69 32.95 -19.66 -7.21
N LEU A 70 32.56 -18.38 -7.26
CA LEU A 70 31.18 -18.00 -7.54
C LEU A 70 30.74 -18.55 -8.92
N PRO A 71 29.63 -19.31 -8.98
CA PRO A 71 29.16 -19.89 -10.22
C PRO A 71 28.77 -18.78 -11.19
N VAL A 72 29.24 -18.90 -12.43
CA VAL A 72 28.80 -18.03 -13.53
C VAL A 72 27.48 -18.58 -14.05
N ALA A 73 26.43 -17.77 -13.97
CA ALA A 73 25.17 -18.05 -14.62
C ALA A 73 24.66 -16.78 -15.28
N GLN A 74 24.35 -16.88 -16.56
CA GLN A 74 23.76 -15.82 -17.36
C GLN A 74 22.34 -16.22 -17.74
N GLY A 75 21.55 -15.26 -18.23
CA GLY A 75 20.12 -15.42 -18.46
C GLY A 75 19.32 -14.28 -17.87
N ASP A 76 18.05 -14.25 -18.22
CA ASP A 76 17.08 -13.26 -17.75
C ASP A 76 16.15 -13.92 -16.70
N LEU A 77 15.00 -13.31 -16.44
CA LEU A 77 14.08 -13.72 -15.39
C LEU A 77 13.61 -15.18 -15.49
N ALA A 78 13.44 -15.72 -16.70
CA ALA A 78 12.96 -17.09 -16.91
C ALA A 78 13.98 -18.12 -16.42
N GLU A 79 15.25 -17.96 -16.78
CA GLU A 79 16.35 -18.83 -16.37
C GLU A 79 16.61 -18.74 -14.86
N MET A 80 16.39 -17.56 -14.26
CA MET A 80 16.49 -17.40 -12.80
C MET A 80 15.39 -18.17 -12.05
N LYS A 81 14.16 -18.17 -12.60
CA LYS A 81 13.04 -18.94 -12.05
C LYS A 81 13.27 -20.43 -12.16
N GLU A 82 13.80 -20.90 -13.29
CA GLU A 82 14.17 -22.31 -13.49
C GLU A 82 15.25 -22.73 -12.50
N ARG A 83 16.26 -21.88 -12.29
CA ARG A 83 17.30 -22.10 -11.27
C ARG A 83 16.76 -22.04 -9.83
N GLY A 84 15.64 -21.37 -9.59
CA GLY A 84 15.02 -21.21 -8.28
C GLY A 84 15.74 -20.26 -7.32
N THR A 85 16.75 -19.51 -7.79
CA THR A 85 17.53 -18.57 -6.96
C THR A 85 17.73 -17.23 -7.63
N LEU A 86 17.66 -16.15 -6.86
CA LEU A 86 18.02 -14.79 -7.27
C LEU A 86 19.30 -14.38 -6.53
N ARG A 87 20.41 -14.28 -7.26
CA ARG A 87 21.73 -14.00 -6.67
C ARG A 87 21.97 -12.49 -6.60
N ILE A 88 22.17 -11.97 -5.41
CA ILE A 88 22.20 -10.55 -5.12
C ILE A 88 23.57 -10.21 -4.56
N LEU A 89 24.36 -9.47 -5.32
CA LEU A 89 25.65 -8.94 -4.90
C LEU A 89 25.41 -7.78 -3.93
N ILE A 90 25.92 -7.94 -2.71
CA ILE A 90 25.91 -6.91 -1.68
C ILE A 90 27.35 -6.61 -1.26
N GLU A 91 27.53 -5.42 -0.71
CA GLU A 91 28.76 -5.08 -0.02
C GLU A 91 28.95 -5.96 1.23
N GLY A 92 30.16 -6.49 1.43
CA GLY A 92 30.53 -7.29 2.60
C GLY A 92 31.24 -6.47 3.68
N THR A 93 31.00 -6.81 4.97
CA THR A 93 31.75 -6.31 6.14
C THR A 93 32.59 -7.41 6.79
N GLU A 94 33.70 -7.02 7.44
CA GLU A 94 34.40 -7.86 8.43
C GLU A 94 33.82 -7.70 9.85
N GLU A 95 33.05 -6.62 10.13
CA GLU A 95 32.44 -6.38 11.44
C GLU A 95 30.95 -6.74 11.50
N GLU A 96 30.58 -7.38 12.62
CA GLU A 96 29.23 -7.76 13.04
C GLU A 96 28.52 -6.58 13.73
N PHE A 97 28.14 -5.54 12.99
CA PHE A 97 27.12 -4.65 13.55
C PHE A 97 25.78 -5.39 13.58
N LEU A 98 25.15 -5.47 14.76
CA LEU A 98 23.80 -6.02 14.89
C LEU A 98 22.86 -5.29 13.92
N PRO A 99 21.96 -6.01 13.21
CA PRO A 99 21.01 -5.40 12.28
C PRO A 99 20.21 -4.30 12.97
N ARG A 100 20.24 -3.09 12.41
CA ARG A 100 19.51 -1.93 12.96
C ARG A 100 18.19 -1.77 12.23
N GLN A 101 17.09 -1.79 12.99
CA GLN A 101 15.76 -1.54 12.42
C GLN A 101 15.74 -0.19 11.68
N GLY A 102 15.26 -0.22 10.45
CA GLY A 102 15.10 0.97 9.62
C GLY A 102 16.30 1.35 8.75
N SER A 103 17.42 0.61 8.77
CA SER A 103 18.54 0.89 7.86
C SER A 103 18.14 0.72 6.38
N PRO A 104 18.66 1.56 5.46
CA PRO A 104 18.44 1.41 4.03
C PRO A 104 18.74 0.01 3.48
N LYS A 105 19.84 -0.60 3.93
CA LYS A 105 20.28 -1.94 3.52
C LYS A 105 19.28 -3.03 3.90
N GLU A 106 18.72 -2.97 5.10
CA GLU A 106 17.68 -3.93 5.54
C GLU A 106 16.39 -3.76 4.73
N GLN A 107 16.04 -2.52 4.35
CA GLN A 107 14.90 -2.27 3.48
C GLN A 107 15.10 -2.87 2.09
N GLU A 108 16.28 -2.71 1.47
CA GLU A 108 16.61 -3.33 0.18
C GLU A 108 16.58 -4.86 0.25
N ARG A 109 17.16 -5.45 1.31
CA ARG A 109 17.12 -6.90 1.56
C ARG A 109 15.67 -7.40 1.64
N ALA A 110 14.85 -6.79 2.48
CA ALA A 110 13.45 -7.17 2.65
C ALA A 110 12.64 -7.04 1.35
N LEU A 111 12.94 -6.04 0.51
CA LEU A 111 12.32 -5.86 -0.81
C LEU A 111 12.70 -7.00 -1.77
N LEU A 112 13.99 -7.31 -1.89
CA LEU A 112 14.48 -8.34 -2.81
C LEU A 112 14.06 -9.75 -2.39
N GLU A 113 13.97 -10.02 -1.09
CA GLU A 113 13.41 -11.27 -0.58
C GLU A 113 11.92 -11.41 -0.93
N ARG A 114 11.13 -10.33 -0.79
CA ARG A 114 9.72 -10.34 -1.22
C ARG A 114 9.60 -10.58 -2.73
N PHE A 115 10.45 -9.93 -3.52
CA PHE A 115 10.50 -10.12 -4.96
C PHE A 115 10.84 -11.57 -5.33
N ALA A 116 11.88 -12.16 -4.73
CA ALA A 116 12.27 -13.54 -4.98
C ALA A 116 11.14 -14.52 -4.62
N ARG A 117 10.55 -14.40 -3.42
CA ARG A 117 9.43 -15.26 -2.98
C ARG A 117 8.24 -15.19 -3.94
N ARG A 118 7.90 -13.99 -4.43
CA ARG A 118 6.80 -13.81 -5.40
C ARG A 118 7.02 -14.57 -6.70
N HIS A 119 8.27 -14.74 -7.10
CA HIS A 119 8.63 -15.47 -8.31
C HIS A 119 9.00 -16.93 -8.03
N GLY A 120 8.71 -17.46 -6.84
CA GLY A 120 9.05 -18.83 -6.47
C GLY A 120 10.55 -19.08 -6.33
N MET A 121 11.35 -18.02 -6.13
CA MET A 121 12.81 -18.09 -5.99
C MET A 121 13.23 -17.83 -4.54
N LYS A 122 14.39 -18.35 -4.16
CA LYS A 122 15.12 -17.95 -2.94
C LYS A 122 16.04 -16.78 -3.25
N ALA A 123 16.03 -15.74 -2.41
CA ALA A 123 17.02 -14.67 -2.47
C ALA A 123 18.35 -15.17 -1.85
N GLU A 124 19.44 -15.06 -2.60
CA GLU A 124 20.78 -15.45 -2.18
C GLU A 124 21.67 -14.20 -2.17
N PHE A 125 22.05 -13.75 -0.97
CA PHE A 125 22.87 -12.55 -0.80
C PHE A 125 24.35 -12.93 -0.76
N ILE A 126 25.09 -12.51 -1.79
CA ILE A 126 26.51 -12.78 -1.98
C ILE A 126 27.29 -11.56 -1.54
N ARG A 127 28.06 -11.70 -0.46
CA ARG A 127 28.96 -10.66 0.03
C ARG A 127 30.18 -10.56 -0.88
N VAL A 128 30.48 -9.33 -1.29
CA VAL A 128 31.60 -8.99 -2.17
C VAL A 128 32.67 -8.26 -1.36
N SER A 129 33.94 -8.51 -1.68
CA SER A 129 35.11 -8.02 -0.92
C SER A 129 35.30 -6.50 -0.95
N GLY A 130 34.71 -5.80 -1.92
CA GLY A 130 34.81 -4.35 -2.05
C GLY A 130 33.77 -3.78 -3.01
N PHE A 131 33.43 -2.50 -2.84
CA PHE A 131 32.43 -1.83 -3.66
C PHE A 131 32.79 -1.78 -5.16
N ASP A 132 34.08 -1.65 -5.46
CA ASP A 132 34.63 -1.62 -6.82
C ASP A 132 34.47 -2.95 -7.58
N ARG A 133 34.29 -4.06 -6.86
CA ARG A 133 34.10 -5.41 -7.41
C ARG A 133 32.65 -5.73 -7.80
N LEU A 134 31.67 -4.96 -7.31
CA LEU A 134 30.24 -5.21 -7.55
C LEU A 134 29.87 -5.23 -9.05
N ILE A 135 30.27 -4.20 -9.79
CA ILE A 135 29.97 -4.10 -11.23
C ILE A 135 30.72 -5.16 -12.04
N PRO A 136 32.05 -5.36 -11.87
CA PRO A 136 32.77 -6.46 -12.53
C PRO A 136 32.10 -7.83 -12.34
N LEU A 137 31.77 -8.22 -11.11
CA LEU A 137 31.15 -9.52 -10.81
C LEU A 137 29.75 -9.65 -11.42
N LEU A 138 28.97 -8.57 -11.40
CA LEU A 138 27.66 -8.52 -12.08
C LEU A 138 27.82 -8.77 -13.58
N THR A 139 28.76 -8.10 -14.23
CA THR A 139 29.03 -8.25 -15.68
C THR A 139 29.64 -9.62 -16.04
N GLU A 140 30.38 -10.25 -15.12
CA GLU A 140 30.88 -11.62 -15.27
C GLU A 140 29.77 -12.68 -15.12
N GLY A 141 28.56 -12.31 -14.68
CA GLY A 141 27.46 -13.27 -14.45
C GLY A 141 27.55 -14.00 -13.10
N LYS A 142 28.35 -13.49 -12.16
CA LYS A 142 28.50 -14.03 -10.79
C LYS A 142 27.44 -13.55 -9.81
N GLY A 143 26.57 -12.64 -10.25
CA GLY A 143 25.34 -12.26 -9.57
C GLY A 143 24.37 -11.65 -10.54
N ASP A 144 23.09 -11.57 -10.18
CA ASP A 144 21.99 -11.10 -11.02
C ASP A 144 21.60 -9.65 -10.75
N ILE A 145 21.76 -9.21 -9.51
CA ILE A 145 21.43 -7.86 -9.04
C ILE A 145 22.59 -7.34 -8.18
N VAL A 146 22.87 -6.05 -8.25
CA VAL A 146 23.67 -5.33 -7.25
C VAL A 146 22.74 -4.50 -6.36
N ALA A 147 22.74 -4.79 -5.06
CA ALA A 147 21.94 -4.12 -4.03
C ALA A 147 22.87 -3.54 -2.95
N ALA A 148 23.34 -2.32 -3.20
CA ALA A 148 24.38 -1.67 -2.40
C ALA A 148 24.21 -0.14 -2.40
N GLU A 149 22.96 0.34 -2.37
CA GLU A 149 22.64 1.78 -2.39
C GLU A 149 23.38 2.52 -3.51
N MET A 150 23.41 1.92 -4.70
CA MET A 150 24.29 2.38 -5.78
C MET A 150 23.75 3.64 -6.45
N THR A 151 24.52 4.72 -6.39
CA THR A 151 24.26 5.95 -7.15
C THR A 151 24.36 5.70 -8.67
N VAL A 152 23.33 6.09 -9.42
CA VAL A 152 23.29 6.03 -10.88
C VAL A 152 24.13 7.16 -11.47
N THR A 153 25.35 6.83 -11.92
CA THR A 153 26.23 7.74 -12.69
C THR A 153 26.22 7.39 -14.17
N GLN A 154 26.60 8.34 -15.03
CA GLN A 154 26.70 8.09 -16.48
C GLN A 154 27.67 6.94 -16.79
N ALA A 155 28.87 6.96 -16.18
CA ALA A 155 29.89 5.93 -16.37
C ALA A 155 29.40 4.53 -15.95
N ARG A 156 28.58 4.43 -14.90
CA ARG A 156 27.97 3.15 -14.49
C ARG A 156 26.87 2.72 -15.46
N ALA A 157 26.02 3.64 -15.92
CA ALA A 157 24.94 3.35 -16.87
C ALA A 157 25.44 2.92 -18.27
N GLU A 158 26.67 3.28 -18.63
CA GLU A 158 27.35 2.77 -19.82
C GLU A 158 27.72 1.28 -19.69
N ARG A 159 27.91 0.76 -18.46
CA ARG A 159 28.32 -0.62 -18.20
C ARG A 159 27.16 -1.54 -17.81
N ILE A 160 26.21 -1.04 -17.03
CA ILE A 160 25.10 -1.81 -16.46
C ILE A 160 23.77 -1.07 -16.63
N ALA A 161 22.67 -1.81 -16.51
CA ALA A 161 21.34 -1.24 -16.40
C ALA A 161 21.01 -0.92 -14.93
N PHE A 162 20.04 -0.04 -14.71
CA PHE A 162 19.54 0.31 -13.38
C PHE A 162 18.03 0.22 -13.31
N THR A 163 17.50 -0.22 -12.17
CA THR A 163 16.06 -0.11 -11.90
C THR A 163 15.61 1.35 -11.84
N ARG A 164 14.29 1.55 -11.70
CA ARG A 164 13.75 2.80 -11.16
C ARG A 164 14.44 3.14 -9.83
N PRO A 165 14.68 4.45 -9.57
CA PRO A 165 15.31 4.86 -8.32
C PRO A 165 14.49 4.43 -7.11
N LEU A 166 15.17 3.84 -6.15
CA LEU A 166 14.67 3.52 -4.81
C LEU A 166 14.52 4.81 -3.99
N ALA A 167 15.51 5.69 -4.11
CA ALA A 167 15.56 6.99 -3.46
C ALA A 167 16.21 8.05 -4.35
N VAL A 168 15.89 9.31 -4.06
CA VAL A 168 16.62 10.47 -4.58
C VAL A 168 17.24 11.17 -3.39
N VAL A 169 18.55 11.34 -3.44
CA VAL A 169 19.37 11.76 -2.30
C VAL A 169 20.21 12.98 -2.65
N SER A 170 20.68 13.64 -1.60
CA SER A 170 21.74 14.65 -1.70
C SER A 170 22.96 14.15 -0.95
N GLU A 171 24.14 14.41 -1.47
CA GLU A 171 25.42 14.05 -0.85
C GLU A 171 25.89 15.21 0.01
N TYR A 172 26.16 14.96 1.29
CA TYR A 172 26.56 15.95 2.28
C TYR A 172 27.99 15.71 2.73
N VAL A 173 28.73 16.80 2.93
CA VAL A 173 29.93 16.72 3.79
C VAL A 173 29.48 16.49 5.22
N VAL A 174 30.16 15.56 5.88
CA VAL A 174 29.88 15.14 7.23
C VAL A 174 31.13 15.35 8.08
N GLY A 175 30.94 15.98 9.24
CA GLY A 175 31.98 16.27 10.22
C GLY A 175 31.58 15.83 11.63
N LYS A 176 32.49 15.97 12.57
CA LYS A 176 32.22 15.73 13.99
C LYS A 176 31.40 16.87 14.58
N LYS A 177 30.33 16.55 15.30
CA LYS A 177 29.49 17.56 15.94
C LYS A 177 30.27 18.41 16.95
N GLY A 178 30.12 19.72 16.81
CA GLY A 178 30.76 20.69 17.70
C GLY A 178 32.25 20.92 17.42
N ALA A 179 32.81 20.31 16.37
CA ALA A 179 34.17 20.62 15.93
C ALA A 179 34.23 22.07 15.42
N GLN A 180 35.14 22.86 16.00
CA GLN A 180 35.29 24.29 15.68
C GLN A 180 35.77 24.53 14.25
N ASP A 181 36.49 23.57 13.68
CA ASP A 181 37.07 23.64 12.35
C ASP A 181 36.15 23.12 11.25
N ASN A 182 34.91 22.69 11.56
CA ASN A 182 33.96 22.19 10.55
C ASN A 182 33.71 23.25 9.45
N PRO A 183 33.86 22.89 8.16
CA PRO A 183 33.54 23.79 7.07
C PRO A 183 32.04 24.07 7.03
N ARG A 184 31.68 25.31 6.73
CA ARG A 184 30.30 25.81 6.64
C ARG A 184 29.86 26.11 5.21
N SER A 185 30.79 26.07 4.26
CA SER A 185 30.51 26.23 2.83
C SER A 185 31.52 25.47 1.98
N PRO A 186 31.20 25.19 0.69
CA PRO A 186 32.12 24.50 -0.21
C PRO A 186 33.51 25.14 -0.32
N GLY A 187 33.60 26.48 -0.32
CA GLY A 187 34.89 27.18 -0.39
C GLY A 187 35.82 26.90 0.79
N GLN A 188 35.28 26.56 1.95
CA GLN A 188 36.05 26.23 3.15
C GLN A 188 36.65 24.81 3.13
N LEU A 189 36.38 24.03 2.07
CA LEU A 189 37.06 22.76 1.81
C LEU A 189 38.42 22.94 1.13
N ALA A 190 38.75 24.14 0.66
CA ALA A 190 40.05 24.42 0.05
C ALA A 190 41.21 24.01 0.98
N GLY A 191 42.12 23.18 0.48
CA GLY A 191 43.26 22.65 1.25
C GLY A 191 42.91 21.60 2.31
N ARG A 192 41.64 21.20 2.44
CA ARG A 192 41.20 20.19 3.42
C ARG A 192 41.27 18.78 2.84
N LYS A 193 41.27 17.80 3.74
CA LYS A 193 41.22 16.37 3.42
C LYS A 193 39.82 15.83 3.65
N VAL A 194 39.25 15.16 2.65
CA VAL A 194 37.96 14.47 2.77
C VAL A 194 38.14 13.01 2.40
N HIS A 195 37.68 12.11 3.26
CA HIS A 195 37.90 10.67 3.12
C HIS A 195 36.69 10.00 2.49
N VAL A 196 36.90 9.31 1.38
CA VAL A 196 35.86 8.58 0.64
C VAL A 196 36.49 7.41 -0.10
N ARG A 197 35.70 6.40 -0.49
CA ARG A 197 36.19 5.35 -1.40
C ARG A 197 36.49 5.94 -2.76
N ALA A 198 37.56 5.48 -3.40
CA ALA A 198 37.96 6.00 -4.71
C ALA A 198 36.91 5.69 -5.80
N SER A 199 36.20 4.56 -5.69
CA SER A 199 35.16 4.10 -6.61
C SER A 199 33.76 4.70 -6.37
N SER A 200 33.57 5.45 -5.28
CA SER A 200 32.26 6.00 -4.88
C SER A 200 31.83 7.19 -5.74
N SER A 201 30.51 7.44 -5.82
CA SER A 201 30.01 8.68 -6.44
C SER A 201 30.43 9.92 -5.65
N TYR A 202 30.65 9.77 -4.34
CA TYR A 202 31.14 10.84 -3.47
C TYR A 202 32.51 11.37 -3.93
N ALA A 203 33.39 10.47 -4.38
CA ALA A 203 34.67 10.87 -4.95
C ALA A 203 34.50 11.67 -6.25
N ASP A 204 33.56 11.28 -7.11
CA ASP A 204 33.25 12.02 -8.34
C ASP A 204 32.72 13.42 -8.03
N SER A 205 31.78 13.53 -7.08
CA SER A 205 31.23 14.82 -6.62
C SER A 205 32.29 15.72 -6.01
N LEU A 206 33.19 15.18 -5.18
CA LEU A 206 34.30 15.94 -4.59
C LEU A 206 35.32 16.39 -5.65
N ARG A 207 35.61 15.57 -6.67
CA ARG A 207 36.49 15.97 -7.79
C ARG A 207 35.88 17.13 -8.58
N ALA A 208 34.58 17.07 -8.89
CA ALA A 208 33.87 18.16 -9.55
C ALA A 208 33.91 19.44 -8.70
N LEU A 209 33.68 19.33 -7.38
CA LEU A 209 33.72 20.46 -6.47
C LEU A 209 35.11 21.08 -6.34
N ALA A 210 36.16 20.26 -6.29
CA ALA A 210 37.55 20.70 -6.20
C ALA A 210 37.95 21.59 -7.38
N GLY A 211 37.45 21.28 -8.58
CA GLY A 211 37.73 22.04 -9.80
C GLY A 211 37.03 23.40 -9.89
N GLU A 212 35.89 23.56 -9.22
CA GLU A 212 35.07 24.78 -9.34
C GLU A 212 35.12 25.70 -8.11
N LYS A 213 34.99 25.12 -6.91
CA LYS A 213 34.62 25.88 -5.69
C LYS A 213 35.57 25.65 -4.52
N ALA A 214 36.41 24.62 -4.56
CA ALA A 214 37.28 24.24 -3.45
C ALA A 214 38.73 23.91 -3.92
N PRO A 215 39.49 24.91 -4.41
CA PRO A 215 40.84 24.67 -4.92
C PRO A 215 41.77 24.08 -3.84
N GLY A 216 42.54 23.07 -4.20
CA GLY A 216 43.45 22.37 -3.28
C GLY A 216 42.78 21.38 -2.32
N LEU A 217 41.47 21.12 -2.44
CA LEU A 217 40.80 20.01 -1.76
C LEU A 217 41.50 18.67 -2.12
N THR A 218 41.88 17.91 -1.11
CA THR A 218 42.52 16.60 -1.26
C THR A 218 41.52 15.50 -0.91
N LEU A 219 41.28 14.58 -1.85
CA LEU A 219 40.49 13.38 -1.63
C LEU A 219 41.43 12.29 -1.10
N GLU A 220 41.23 11.86 0.13
CA GLU A 220 42.01 10.79 0.75
C GLU A 220 41.27 9.46 0.58
N PRO A 221 41.74 8.56 -0.30
CA PRO A 221 41.04 7.31 -0.55
C PRO A 221 41.08 6.41 0.69
N VAL A 222 39.95 5.77 0.99
CA VAL A 222 39.88 4.66 1.94
C VAL A 222 39.77 3.33 1.20
N PRO A 223 40.14 2.19 1.84
CA PRO A 223 39.95 0.87 1.25
C PRO A 223 38.50 0.63 0.80
N GLU A 224 38.33 -0.09 -0.32
CA GLU A 224 37.02 -0.30 -0.96
C GLU A 224 36.07 -1.19 -0.14
N ASN A 225 36.58 -1.88 0.88
CA ASN A 225 35.81 -2.65 1.86
C ASN A 225 35.34 -1.82 3.08
N VAL A 226 35.79 -0.56 3.24
CA VAL A 226 35.40 0.30 4.37
C VAL A 226 34.08 0.98 4.08
N GLU A 227 33.01 0.62 4.81
CA GLU A 227 31.65 1.16 4.62
C GLU A 227 31.51 2.66 4.91
N PRO A 228 30.61 3.38 4.20
CA PRO A 228 30.33 4.78 4.51
C PRO A 228 29.85 4.99 5.95
N GLU A 229 29.10 4.04 6.51
CA GLU A 229 28.67 4.08 7.91
C GLU A 229 29.86 4.02 8.89
N GLN A 230 30.86 3.18 8.60
CA GLN A 230 32.10 3.13 9.36
C GLN A 230 32.86 4.46 9.27
N LEU A 231 32.93 5.07 8.08
CA LEU A 231 33.54 6.41 7.94
C LEU A 231 32.82 7.46 8.78
N ALA A 232 31.49 7.38 8.89
CA ALA A 232 30.70 8.27 9.73
C ALA A 232 31.06 8.10 11.21
N TYR A 233 31.22 6.86 11.66
CA TYR A 233 31.65 6.54 13.02
C TYR A 233 33.06 7.05 13.29
N GLU A 234 34.02 6.80 12.39
CA GLU A 234 35.40 7.30 12.52
C GLU A 234 35.46 8.84 12.57
N VAL A 235 34.60 9.52 11.78
CA VAL A 235 34.43 10.97 11.84
C VAL A 235 33.84 11.42 13.18
N SER A 236 32.81 10.76 13.70
CA SER A 236 32.20 11.13 14.99
C SER A 236 33.18 10.97 16.16
N ARG A 237 34.09 10.00 16.07
CA ARG A 237 35.21 9.81 17.02
C ARG A 237 36.36 10.79 16.82
N GLY A 238 36.41 11.52 15.71
CA GLY A 238 37.50 12.42 15.36
C GLY A 238 38.77 11.72 14.85
N GLN A 239 38.65 10.44 14.47
CA GLN A 239 39.73 9.68 13.83
C GLN A 239 39.93 10.12 12.38
N ARG A 240 38.86 10.62 11.75
CA ARG A 240 38.90 11.30 10.45
C ARG A 240 38.28 12.68 10.55
N PRO A 241 38.79 13.67 9.80
CA PRO A 241 38.27 15.04 9.84
C PRO A 241 36.90 15.15 9.17
N LEU A 242 36.77 14.64 7.95
CA LEU A 242 35.58 14.80 7.10
C LEU A 242 35.38 13.56 6.23
N THR A 243 34.13 13.22 5.99
CA THR A 243 33.67 12.24 4.98
C THR A 243 32.48 12.82 4.20
N VAL A 244 31.96 12.05 3.25
CA VAL A 244 30.72 12.34 2.55
C VAL A 244 29.75 11.19 2.73
N LEU A 245 28.48 11.53 2.98
CA LEU A 245 27.38 10.57 3.03
C LEU A 245 26.19 11.13 2.26
N ASP A 246 25.40 10.26 1.66
CA ASP A 246 24.10 10.67 1.14
C ASP A 246 23.06 10.85 2.26
N SER A 247 22.03 11.63 1.96
CA SER A 247 20.97 11.99 2.89
C SER A 247 20.16 10.81 3.40
N HIS A 248 20.09 9.70 2.67
CA HIS A 248 19.31 8.54 3.06
C HIS A 248 20.02 7.78 4.18
N LEU A 249 21.30 7.45 3.97
CA LEU A 249 22.14 6.81 4.97
C LEU A 249 22.38 7.74 6.17
N LEU A 250 22.63 9.03 5.92
CA LEU A 250 22.88 10.01 6.99
C LEU A 250 21.68 10.19 7.92
N ALA A 251 20.45 10.19 7.40
CA ALA A 251 19.25 10.25 8.24
C ALA A 251 19.11 9.03 9.17
N ALA A 252 19.51 7.84 8.71
CA ALA A 252 19.54 6.64 9.53
C ALA A 252 20.61 6.75 10.63
N ILE A 253 21.82 7.23 10.28
CA ILE A 253 22.94 7.41 11.22
C ILE A 253 22.60 8.43 12.32
N GLU A 254 22.02 9.58 11.95
CA GLU A 254 21.66 10.66 12.89
C GLU A 254 20.68 10.20 13.99
N ALA A 255 19.90 9.15 13.74
CA ALA A 255 18.94 8.61 14.72
C ALA A 255 19.63 7.94 15.92
N TYR A 256 20.87 7.45 15.78
CA TYR A 256 21.56 6.71 16.84
C TYR A 256 23.01 7.18 17.10
N ASN A 257 23.62 7.95 16.19
CA ASN A 257 24.94 8.54 16.36
C ASN A 257 24.82 10.07 16.41
N PRO A 258 24.52 10.66 17.59
CA PRO A 258 24.26 12.09 17.71
C PRO A 258 25.51 12.96 17.55
N ASP A 259 26.70 12.36 17.46
CA ASP A 259 28.00 13.02 17.34
C ASP A 259 28.42 13.28 15.88
N VAL A 260 27.61 12.84 14.92
CA VAL A 260 27.75 13.17 13.50
C VAL A 260 27.04 14.49 13.21
N GLU A 261 27.68 15.38 12.45
CA GLU A 261 27.12 16.66 12.00
C GLU A 261 27.02 16.70 10.47
N ARG A 262 25.78 16.85 9.98
CA ARG A 262 25.50 17.22 8.59
C ARG A 262 25.91 18.67 8.36
N LEU A 263 26.82 18.91 7.42
CA LEU A 263 27.31 20.25 7.11
C LEU A 263 26.52 20.89 5.96
N PHE A 264 26.94 20.69 4.72
CA PHE A 264 26.29 21.26 3.54
C PHE A 264 26.30 20.26 2.37
N PRO A 265 25.34 20.35 1.44
CA PRO A 265 25.29 19.46 0.29
C PRO A 265 26.38 19.83 -0.73
N ILE A 266 26.93 18.82 -1.39
CA ILE A 266 27.89 18.96 -2.49
C ILE A 266 27.34 18.46 -3.83
N ALA A 267 26.33 17.58 -3.77
CA ALA A 267 25.57 17.13 -4.92
C ALA A 267 24.11 16.90 -4.50
N GLU A 268 23.18 17.24 -5.38
CA GLU A 268 21.74 17.07 -5.14
C GLU A 268 21.11 16.25 -6.27
N GLY A 269 19.97 15.63 -6.00
CA GLY A 269 19.21 14.88 -7.01
C GLY A 269 19.86 13.57 -7.47
N GLN A 270 20.80 13.03 -6.69
CA GLN A 270 21.43 11.74 -6.98
C GLN A 270 20.42 10.62 -6.84
N ARG A 271 20.43 9.65 -7.75
CA ARG A 271 19.45 8.55 -7.78
C ARG A 271 20.11 7.29 -7.28
N LEU A 272 19.54 6.66 -6.24
CA LEU A 272 19.96 5.35 -5.77
C LEU A 272 19.10 4.28 -6.44
N ALA A 273 19.70 3.24 -7.01
CA ALA A 273 18.99 2.16 -7.70
C ALA A 273 19.77 0.84 -7.65
N TRP A 274 19.07 -0.28 -7.88
CA TRP A 274 19.73 -1.56 -8.07
C TRP A 274 20.39 -1.65 -9.45
N GLY A 275 21.58 -2.24 -9.50
CA GLY A 275 22.32 -2.48 -10.74
C GLY A 275 21.99 -3.85 -11.34
N LEU A 276 21.90 -3.94 -12.66
CA LEU A 276 21.59 -5.16 -13.43
C LEU A 276 22.47 -5.30 -14.66
N ARG A 277 22.63 -6.53 -15.15
CA ARG A 277 23.16 -6.77 -16.50
C ARG A 277 22.26 -6.12 -17.56
N LYS A 278 22.85 -5.60 -18.63
CA LYS A 278 22.07 -4.98 -19.73
C LYS A 278 21.27 -6.03 -20.51
N GLU A 279 21.74 -7.26 -20.46
CA GLU A 279 21.22 -8.46 -21.10
C GLU A 279 20.07 -9.09 -20.28
N SER A 280 19.58 -8.44 -19.22
CA SER A 280 18.44 -8.90 -18.41
C SER A 280 17.26 -7.90 -18.40
N PRO A 281 16.71 -7.51 -19.57
CA PRO A 281 15.61 -6.55 -19.67
C PRO A 281 14.30 -7.01 -19.01
N GLU A 282 14.00 -8.32 -18.99
CA GLU A 282 12.76 -8.84 -18.37
C GLU A 282 12.83 -8.77 -16.85
N LEU A 283 13.98 -9.14 -16.25
CA LEU A 283 14.24 -8.98 -14.83
C LEU A 283 14.12 -7.51 -14.44
N LYS A 284 14.73 -6.61 -15.22
CA LYS A 284 14.64 -5.17 -14.98
C LYS A 284 13.19 -4.69 -15.02
N ALA A 285 12.42 -5.07 -16.03
CA ALA A 285 11.01 -4.69 -16.15
C ALA A 285 10.18 -5.23 -14.97
N SER A 286 10.46 -6.45 -14.55
CA SER A 286 9.79 -7.09 -13.41
C SER A 286 10.11 -6.39 -12.08
N LEU A 287 11.37 -6.04 -11.83
CA LEU A 287 11.78 -5.26 -10.65
C LEU A 287 11.22 -3.85 -10.68
N ASP A 288 11.22 -3.17 -11.83
CA ASP A 288 10.63 -1.85 -11.97
C ASP A 288 9.12 -1.88 -11.64
N GLY A 289 8.41 -2.89 -12.14
CA GLY A 289 7.01 -3.14 -11.80
C GLY A 289 6.81 -3.40 -10.31
N PHE A 290 7.66 -4.24 -9.70
CA PHE A 290 7.65 -4.53 -8.28
C PHE A 290 7.90 -3.27 -7.42
N LEU A 291 8.85 -2.41 -7.80
CA LEU A 291 9.15 -1.17 -7.10
C LEU A 291 8.00 -0.16 -7.20
N VAL A 292 7.34 -0.08 -8.37
CA VAL A 292 6.11 0.72 -8.55
C VAL A 292 5.02 0.21 -7.62
N GLU A 293 4.79 -1.10 -7.61
CA GLU A 293 3.79 -1.74 -6.75
C GLU A 293 4.07 -1.47 -5.29
N ASN A 294 5.29 -1.73 -4.81
CA ASN A 294 5.66 -1.46 -3.43
C ASN A 294 5.42 0.01 -3.09
N ALA A 295 5.92 0.95 -3.90
CA ALA A 295 5.78 2.38 -3.65
C ALA A 295 4.32 2.88 -3.61
N LEU A 296 3.39 2.16 -4.24
CA LEU A 296 1.96 2.52 -4.33
C LEU A 296 1.05 1.67 -3.44
N THR A 297 1.56 0.60 -2.83
CA THR A 297 0.78 -0.30 -1.97
C THR A 297 1.33 -0.40 -0.54
N GLU A 298 2.54 0.08 -0.27
CA GLU A 298 3.20 -0.01 1.04
C GLU A 298 2.35 0.55 2.19
N TYR A 299 1.62 1.65 1.99
CA TYR A 299 0.74 2.21 3.03
C TYR A 299 -0.40 1.25 3.44
N THR A 300 -0.77 0.28 2.60
CA THR A 300 -1.77 -0.73 2.96
C THR A 300 -1.26 -1.72 4.02
N SER A 301 0.05 -1.75 4.26
CA SER A 301 0.68 -2.57 5.30
C SER A 301 0.89 -1.84 6.63
N GLU A 302 0.77 -0.50 6.65
CA GLU A 302 0.92 0.31 7.86
C GLU A 302 -0.16 -0.04 8.89
N ARG A 303 0.26 -0.30 10.12
CA ARG A 303 -0.67 -0.48 11.23
C ARG A 303 -1.22 0.86 11.66
N PHE A 304 -2.52 0.90 11.87
CA PHE A 304 -3.20 2.08 12.38
C PHE A 304 -4.41 1.66 13.20
N THR A 305 -4.49 2.18 14.41
CA THR A 305 -5.52 1.84 15.41
C THR A 305 -6.35 3.04 15.85
N GLY A 306 -6.03 4.25 15.35
CA GLY A 306 -6.73 5.48 15.74
C GLY A 306 -8.23 5.46 15.44
N ASP A 307 -9.00 6.20 16.24
CA ASP A 307 -10.47 6.33 16.08
C ASP A 307 -10.88 7.39 15.07
N LEU A 308 -12.19 7.64 14.96
CA LEU A 308 -12.84 8.38 13.87
C LEU A 308 -12.16 9.72 13.52
N ASP A 309 -11.76 10.51 14.51
CA ASP A 309 -11.08 11.79 14.27
C ASP A 309 -9.70 11.62 13.64
N ALA A 310 -8.94 10.61 14.07
CA ALA A 310 -7.65 10.29 13.48
C ALA A 310 -7.83 9.71 12.07
N LEU A 311 -8.88 8.90 11.84
CA LEU A 311 -9.24 8.37 10.52
C LEU A 311 -9.60 9.49 9.54
N ARG A 312 -10.40 10.47 9.97
CA ARG A 312 -10.74 11.66 9.17
C ARG A 312 -9.50 12.48 8.81
N LYS A 313 -8.58 12.69 9.77
CA LYS A 313 -7.31 13.38 9.52
C LYS A 313 -6.43 12.63 8.52
N ARG A 314 -6.40 11.30 8.61
CA ARG A 314 -5.69 10.41 7.67
C ARG A 314 -6.33 10.42 6.27
N GLY A 315 -7.63 10.68 6.16
CA GLY A 315 -8.35 10.77 4.89
C GLY A 315 -8.60 9.42 4.21
N VAL A 316 -8.49 8.32 4.96
CA VAL A 316 -8.62 6.95 4.45
C VAL A 316 -9.41 6.11 5.45
N LEU A 317 -10.29 5.25 4.96
CA LEU A 317 -10.98 4.19 5.70
C LEU A 317 -10.69 2.84 5.05
N ARG A 318 -10.11 1.91 5.80
CA ARG A 318 -9.72 0.58 5.31
C ARG A 318 -10.76 -0.45 5.74
N VAL A 319 -11.37 -1.15 4.80
CA VAL A 319 -12.34 -2.20 5.04
C VAL A 319 -11.70 -3.57 4.88
N LEU A 320 -11.80 -4.42 5.90
CA LEU A 320 -11.45 -5.83 5.84
C LEU A 320 -12.62 -6.62 5.26
N THR A 321 -12.38 -7.37 4.20
CA THR A 321 -13.41 -8.15 3.51
C THR A 321 -12.85 -9.43 2.90
N ARG A 322 -13.70 -10.22 2.25
CA ARG A 322 -13.31 -11.43 1.51
C ARG A 322 -13.61 -11.26 0.04
N ASN A 323 -12.85 -11.98 -0.79
CA ASN A 323 -13.11 -12.00 -2.21
C ASN A 323 -14.20 -13.07 -2.46
N ASN A 324 -15.46 -12.67 -2.62
CA ASN A 324 -16.55 -13.52 -3.12
C ASN A 324 -17.67 -12.70 -3.81
N PRO A 325 -18.58 -13.31 -4.59
CA PRO A 325 -19.60 -12.59 -5.37
C PRO A 325 -20.59 -11.74 -4.53
N LEU A 326 -20.70 -12.03 -3.23
CA LEU A 326 -21.66 -11.37 -2.35
C LEU A 326 -21.04 -10.21 -1.58
N THR A 327 -19.78 -10.34 -1.14
CA THR A 327 -19.11 -9.35 -0.29
C THR A 327 -18.30 -8.34 -1.10
N TYR A 328 -17.25 -8.80 -1.78
CA TYR A 328 -16.36 -8.01 -2.63
C TYR A 328 -15.75 -8.86 -3.76
N PHE A 329 -15.76 -8.34 -4.99
CA PHE A 329 -15.09 -8.95 -6.14
C PHE A 329 -14.80 -7.92 -7.24
N LEU A 330 -13.89 -8.26 -8.16
CA LEU A 330 -13.63 -7.46 -9.35
C LEU A 330 -14.35 -8.03 -10.57
N TYR A 331 -15.19 -7.22 -11.20
CA TYR A 331 -15.88 -7.51 -12.46
C TYR A 331 -15.47 -6.52 -13.54
N ARG A 332 -14.79 -7.00 -14.59
CA ARG A 332 -14.26 -6.15 -15.68
C ARG A 332 -13.49 -4.92 -15.17
N GLY A 333 -12.73 -5.11 -14.10
CA GLY A 333 -11.96 -4.05 -13.48
C GLY A 333 -12.71 -3.13 -12.50
N GLU A 334 -14.00 -3.36 -12.27
CA GLU A 334 -14.78 -2.61 -11.28
C GLU A 334 -14.90 -3.41 -9.96
N PRO A 335 -14.62 -2.79 -8.80
CA PRO A 335 -14.96 -3.37 -7.51
C PRO A 335 -16.47 -3.37 -7.28
N MET A 336 -16.97 -4.55 -6.98
CA MET A 336 -18.39 -4.86 -6.84
C MET A 336 -18.61 -5.71 -5.60
N GLY A 337 -19.86 -5.87 -5.18
CA GLY A 337 -20.25 -6.65 -4.01
C GLY A 337 -21.14 -5.86 -3.05
N PHE A 338 -21.99 -6.54 -2.30
CA PHE A 338 -22.96 -5.92 -1.41
C PHE A 338 -22.26 -5.20 -0.25
N ASP A 339 -21.37 -5.88 0.49
CA ASP A 339 -20.59 -5.28 1.57
C ASP A 339 -19.68 -4.15 1.05
N TYR A 340 -19.07 -4.33 -0.12
CA TYR A 340 -18.28 -3.28 -0.76
C TYR A 340 -19.10 -2.00 -0.99
N GLN A 341 -20.32 -2.12 -1.52
CA GLN A 341 -21.17 -0.95 -1.80
C GLN A 341 -21.57 -0.22 -0.51
N LEU A 342 -21.88 -0.97 0.55
CA LEU A 342 -22.15 -0.36 1.86
C LEU A 342 -20.90 0.31 2.44
N ALA A 343 -19.75 -0.35 2.39
CA ALA A 343 -18.47 0.20 2.83
C ALA A 343 -18.08 1.47 2.06
N LYS A 344 -18.30 1.48 0.74
CA LYS A 344 -18.03 2.64 -0.13
C LYS A 344 -18.94 3.81 0.22
N ALA A 345 -20.23 3.56 0.42
CA ALA A 345 -21.17 4.59 0.83
C ALA A 345 -20.84 5.17 2.22
N ALA A 346 -20.39 4.34 3.16
CA ALA A 346 -19.94 4.78 4.47
C ALA A 346 -18.68 5.66 4.39
N ALA A 347 -17.70 5.28 3.56
CA ALA A 347 -16.50 6.10 3.32
C ALA A 347 -16.83 7.43 2.64
N ASP A 348 -17.76 7.43 1.68
CA ASP A 348 -18.23 8.64 0.99
C ASP A 348 -18.96 9.58 1.96
N GLU A 349 -19.77 9.06 2.88
CA GLU A 349 -20.42 9.86 3.94
C GLU A 349 -19.41 10.46 4.93
N LEU A 350 -18.27 9.79 5.16
CA LEU A 350 -17.15 10.32 5.94
C LEU A 350 -16.29 11.34 5.17
N GLY A 351 -16.41 11.41 3.85
CA GLY A 351 -15.53 12.22 3.00
C GLY A 351 -14.10 11.70 2.94
N VAL A 352 -13.90 10.38 3.07
CA VAL A 352 -12.59 9.72 3.04
C VAL A 352 -12.50 8.68 1.94
N ARG A 353 -11.29 8.32 1.51
CA ARG A 353 -11.09 7.25 0.53
C ARG A 353 -11.35 5.88 1.15
N LEU A 354 -12.07 5.00 0.46
CA LEU A 354 -12.16 3.59 0.84
C LEU A 354 -10.94 2.82 0.32
N GLU A 355 -10.37 1.97 1.15
CA GLU A 355 -9.35 1.01 0.76
C GLU A 355 -9.75 -0.40 1.19
N VAL A 356 -9.83 -1.32 0.24
CA VAL A 356 -10.23 -2.71 0.52
C VAL A 356 -9.01 -3.53 0.92
N VAL A 357 -9.04 -4.20 2.06
CA VAL A 357 -8.01 -5.12 2.56
C VAL A 357 -8.59 -6.53 2.59
N VAL A 358 -7.97 -7.44 1.85
CA VAL A 358 -8.42 -8.85 1.74
C VAL A 358 -7.37 -9.72 2.42
N PRO A 359 -7.64 -10.28 3.61
CA PRO A 359 -6.72 -11.25 4.24
C PRO A 359 -6.53 -12.49 3.37
N PRO A 360 -5.55 -13.37 3.64
CA PRO A 360 -5.41 -14.66 2.95
C PRO A 360 -6.61 -15.58 3.18
N SER A 361 -7.07 -15.69 4.43
CA SER A 361 -8.14 -16.59 4.87
C SER A 361 -9.15 -15.86 5.77
N ARG A 362 -10.34 -16.45 5.96
CA ARG A 362 -11.45 -15.79 6.67
C ARG A 362 -11.20 -15.64 8.17
N ASP A 363 -10.55 -16.61 8.78
CA ASP A 363 -10.13 -16.61 10.19
C ASP A 363 -9.24 -15.41 10.55
N LEU A 364 -8.52 -14.83 9.58
CA LEU A 364 -7.66 -13.68 9.79
C LEU A 364 -8.39 -12.32 9.83
N LEU A 365 -9.70 -12.25 9.56
CA LEU A 365 -10.45 -10.98 9.57
C LEU A 365 -10.36 -10.26 10.93
N ILE A 366 -10.67 -10.94 12.03
CA ILE A 366 -10.62 -10.36 13.39
C ILE A 366 -9.18 -10.10 13.85
N PRO A 367 -8.23 -11.06 13.75
CA PRO A 367 -6.82 -10.81 14.06
C PRO A 367 -6.25 -9.59 13.33
N TRP A 368 -6.50 -9.46 12.02
CA TRP A 368 -6.01 -8.33 11.24
C TRP A 368 -6.66 -7.00 11.63
N LEU A 369 -7.94 -7.01 12.02
CA LEU A 369 -8.62 -5.83 12.54
C LEU A 369 -7.96 -5.37 13.85
N ARG A 370 -7.68 -6.30 14.78
CA ARG A 370 -7.04 -6.04 16.07
C ARG A 370 -5.60 -5.55 15.92
N GLU A 371 -4.84 -6.12 14.99
CA GLU A 371 -3.49 -5.66 14.66
C GLU A 371 -3.46 -4.26 14.03
N GLY A 372 -4.60 -3.72 13.59
CA GLY A 372 -4.67 -2.42 12.94
C GLY A 372 -4.36 -2.44 11.43
N ARG A 373 -4.48 -3.61 10.77
CA ARG A 373 -4.32 -3.73 9.30
C ARG A 373 -5.55 -3.23 8.53
N GLY A 374 -6.70 -3.17 9.17
CA GLY A 374 -7.91 -2.51 8.66
C GLY A 374 -8.58 -1.70 9.77
N ASP A 375 -9.63 -0.95 9.44
CA ASP A 375 -10.34 -0.09 10.41
C ASP A 375 -11.70 -0.65 10.80
N PHE A 376 -12.35 -1.39 9.89
CA PHE A 376 -13.57 -2.14 10.16
C PHE A 376 -13.69 -3.36 9.23
N ILE A 377 -14.54 -4.32 9.58
CA ILE A 377 -14.84 -5.50 8.76
C ILE A 377 -16.22 -5.32 8.11
N ALA A 378 -16.31 -5.57 6.80
CA ALA A 378 -17.55 -5.73 6.04
C ALA A 378 -17.42 -6.99 5.18
N ALA A 379 -17.88 -8.13 5.70
CA ALA A 379 -17.60 -9.45 5.12
C ALA A 379 -18.72 -10.46 5.38
N SER A 380 -19.98 -9.99 5.46
CA SER A 380 -21.10 -10.77 6.00
C SER A 380 -20.73 -11.46 7.33
N LEU A 381 -20.26 -10.68 8.31
CA LEU A 381 -19.78 -11.24 9.57
C LEU A 381 -20.93 -11.33 10.59
N THR A 382 -21.27 -12.57 10.95
CA THR A 382 -22.30 -12.87 11.97
C THR A 382 -21.86 -12.41 13.35
N ILE A 383 -22.76 -11.76 14.09
CA ILE A 383 -22.57 -11.45 15.50
C ILE A 383 -22.65 -12.74 16.31
N THR A 384 -21.60 -13.05 17.09
CA THR A 384 -21.60 -14.15 18.07
C THR A 384 -21.02 -13.67 19.40
N PRO A 385 -21.37 -14.30 20.53
CA PRO A 385 -20.80 -13.93 21.84
C PRO A 385 -19.27 -13.97 21.87
N GLU A 386 -18.67 -14.97 21.20
CA GLU A 386 -17.22 -15.14 21.13
C GLU A 386 -16.58 -13.97 20.38
N ARG A 387 -17.15 -13.57 19.24
CA ARG A 387 -16.66 -12.43 18.45
C ARG A 387 -16.87 -11.11 19.19
N GLN A 388 -17.99 -10.94 19.89
CA GLN A 388 -18.27 -9.74 20.70
C GLN A 388 -17.26 -9.54 21.83
N ALA A 389 -16.65 -10.62 22.33
CA ALA A 389 -15.57 -10.53 23.32
C ALA A 389 -14.27 -9.96 22.72
N GLU A 390 -14.07 -10.04 21.40
CA GLU A 390 -12.85 -9.58 20.72
C GLU A 390 -13.01 -8.25 19.97
N VAL A 391 -14.20 -7.97 19.46
CA VAL A 391 -14.50 -6.81 18.60
C VAL A 391 -15.87 -6.23 18.92
N ALA A 392 -16.08 -4.95 18.60
CA ALA A 392 -17.36 -4.30 18.77
C ALA A 392 -18.14 -4.29 17.43
N PHE A 393 -19.42 -4.64 17.45
CA PHE A 393 -20.28 -4.64 16.27
C PHE A 393 -21.12 -3.37 16.16
N SER A 394 -21.39 -2.95 14.93
CA SER A 394 -22.41 -1.94 14.62
C SER A 394 -23.83 -2.52 14.79
N GLN A 395 -24.83 -1.68 14.55
CA GLN A 395 -26.18 -2.14 14.23
C GLN A 395 -26.16 -3.12 13.05
N PRO A 396 -26.99 -4.17 13.07
CA PRO A 396 -27.06 -5.15 11.99
C PRO A 396 -27.64 -4.54 10.72
N TYR A 397 -27.04 -4.89 9.58
CA TYR A 397 -27.48 -4.47 8.25
C TYR A 397 -28.04 -5.64 7.44
N LEU A 398 -27.99 -6.87 7.94
CA LEU A 398 -28.55 -8.05 7.30
C LEU A 398 -28.95 -9.08 8.38
N TYR A 399 -30.00 -9.84 8.09
CA TYR A 399 -30.55 -10.88 8.97
C TYR A 399 -30.71 -12.16 8.17
N VAL A 400 -30.28 -13.29 8.72
CA VAL A 400 -30.12 -14.56 8.00
C VAL A 400 -30.48 -15.75 8.86
N ASP A 401 -30.77 -16.86 8.21
CA ASP A 401 -30.96 -18.17 8.85
C ASP A 401 -29.81 -19.07 8.42
N GLU A 402 -29.20 -19.82 9.35
CA GLU A 402 -28.20 -20.84 8.99
C GLU A 402 -28.94 -22.09 8.49
N VAL A 403 -28.66 -22.55 7.28
CA VAL A 403 -29.32 -23.69 6.66
C VAL A 403 -28.34 -24.79 6.31
N LEU A 404 -28.71 -26.04 6.55
CA LEU A 404 -27.99 -27.18 6.01
C LEU A 404 -28.24 -27.21 4.50
N VAL A 405 -27.17 -27.19 3.72
CA VAL A 405 -27.24 -27.25 2.25
C VAL A 405 -26.82 -28.63 1.77
N GLN A 406 -27.59 -29.16 0.84
CA GLN A 406 -27.40 -30.47 0.21
C GLN A 406 -27.72 -30.37 -1.28
N ARG A 407 -27.28 -31.36 -2.05
CA ARG A 407 -27.64 -31.47 -3.47
C ARG A 407 -29.11 -31.87 -3.63
N SER A 408 -29.77 -31.43 -4.70
CA SER A 408 -31.16 -31.80 -5.03
C SER A 408 -31.31 -33.30 -5.34
N THR A 409 -30.22 -33.99 -5.65
CA THR A 409 -30.12 -35.45 -5.82
C THR A 409 -29.07 -36.05 -4.89
N GLY A 410 -29.16 -37.33 -4.53
CA GLY A 410 -28.18 -38.00 -3.65
C GLY A 410 -28.54 -37.94 -2.15
N PRO A 411 -27.55 -37.97 -1.24
CA PRO A 411 -27.79 -37.98 0.20
C PRO A 411 -28.63 -36.79 0.67
N LYS A 412 -29.57 -37.04 1.59
CA LYS A 412 -30.52 -36.06 2.13
C LYS A 412 -30.54 -36.09 3.64
N ALA A 413 -30.80 -34.94 4.26
CA ALA A 413 -31.20 -34.84 5.66
C ALA A 413 -32.23 -33.71 5.81
N ALA A 414 -33.45 -34.05 6.22
CA ALA A 414 -34.54 -33.10 6.43
C ALA A 414 -34.66 -32.62 7.89
N SER A 415 -33.86 -33.19 8.79
CA SER A 415 -33.86 -32.89 10.22
C SER A 415 -32.47 -33.10 10.83
N PRO A 416 -32.17 -32.48 12.00
CA PRO A 416 -30.91 -32.72 12.72
C PRO A 416 -30.65 -34.19 13.04
N GLU A 417 -31.69 -34.95 13.40
CA GLU A 417 -31.61 -36.37 13.75
C GLU A 417 -31.14 -37.22 12.56
N GLU A 418 -31.54 -36.84 11.34
CA GLU A 418 -31.12 -37.52 10.12
C GLU A 418 -29.65 -37.28 9.77
N LEU A 419 -28.91 -36.45 10.51
CA LEU A 419 -27.47 -36.30 10.32
C LEU A 419 -26.65 -37.45 10.93
N GLU A 420 -27.24 -38.34 11.72
CA GLU A 420 -26.51 -39.41 12.40
C GLU A 420 -25.60 -40.20 11.44
N GLY A 421 -24.31 -40.27 11.78
CA GLY A 421 -23.28 -40.94 10.97
C GLY A 421 -22.93 -40.27 9.64
N LYS A 422 -23.49 -39.09 9.33
CA LYS A 422 -23.19 -38.31 8.12
C LYS A 422 -22.12 -37.26 8.38
N LYS A 423 -21.53 -36.75 7.30
CA LYS A 423 -20.45 -35.76 7.32
C LYS A 423 -20.94 -34.39 6.88
N VAL A 424 -20.83 -33.41 7.75
CA VAL A 424 -21.15 -32.00 7.46
C VAL A 424 -19.86 -31.18 7.46
N HIS A 425 -19.63 -30.42 6.40
CA HIS A 425 -18.41 -29.64 6.24
C HIS A 425 -18.65 -28.17 6.56
N ALA A 426 -17.80 -27.59 7.41
CA ALA A 426 -17.80 -26.16 7.72
C ALA A 426 -16.42 -25.68 8.15
N ARG A 427 -16.11 -24.41 7.93
CA ARG A 427 -14.88 -23.78 8.43
C ARG A 427 -14.94 -23.64 9.95
N LYS A 428 -13.84 -23.89 10.66
CA LYS A 428 -13.79 -23.75 12.12
C LYS A 428 -14.06 -22.31 12.57
N SER A 429 -13.64 -21.32 11.79
CA SER A 429 -13.88 -19.90 12.09
C SER A 429 -15.31 -19.41 11.86
N SER A 430 -16.16 -20.21 11.20
CA SER A 430 -17.54 -19.82 10.87
C SER A 430 -18.47 -19.95 12.08
N SER A 431 -19.55 -19.15 12.12
CA SER A 431 -20.60 -19.34 13.14
C SER A 431 -21.27 -20.71 12.99
N TYR A 432 -21.29 -21.24 11.77
CA TYR A 432 -21.86 -22.54 11.42
C TYR A 432 -21.20 -23.68 12.20
N TYR A 433 -19.88 -23.64 12.39
CA TYR A 433 -19.16 -24.69 13.10
C TYR A 433 -19.59 -24.76 14.56
N THR A 434 -19.71 -23.61 15.23
CA THR A 434 -20.24 -23.52 16.60
C THR A 434 -21.68 -24.02 16.68
N THR A 435 -22.54 -23.63 15.73
CA THR A 435 -23.93 -24.12 15.68
C THR A 435 -23.99 -25.64 15.47
N LEU A 436 -23.14 -26.20 14.59
CA LEU A 436 -23.06 -27.66 14.37
C LEU A 436 -22.56 -28.40 15.61
N LEU A 437 -21.59 -27.85 16.35
CA LEU A 437 -21.13 -28.44 17.62
C LEU A 437 -22.28 -28.55 18.63
N ALA A 438 -23.05 -27.47 18.81
CA ALA A 438 -24.21 -27.46 19.70
C ALA A 438 -25.32 -28.40 19.21
N LEU A 439 -25.53 -28.48 17.88
CA LEU A 439 -26.51 -29.39 17.29
C LEU A 439 -26.16 -30.86 17.55
N ARG A 440 -24.88 -31.21 17.40
CA ARG A 440 -24.36 -32.56 17.65
C ARG A 440 -24.49 -32.98 19.11
N GLU A 441 -24.26 -32.05 20.05
CA GLU A 441 -24.44 -32.30 21.47
C GLU A 441 -25.90 -32.65 21.82
N LYS A 442 -26.87 -32.03 21.13
CA LYS A 442 -28.29 -32.17 21.42
C LYS A 442 -28.99 -33.30 20.64
N HIS A 443 -28.61 -33.56 19.39
CA HIS A 443 -29.37 -34.41 18.46
C HIS A 443 -28.68 -35.71 18.05
N GLY A 444 -27.47 -35.98 18.53
CA GLY A 444 -26.76 -37.25 18.29
C GLY A 444 -25.52 -37.13 17.40
N PRO A 445 -24.73 -38.21 17.27
CA PRO A 445 -23.40 -38.16 16.69
C PRO A 445 -23.43 -38.06 15.15
N PHE A 446 -22.89 -36.97 14.64
CA PHE A 446 -22.51 -36.82 13.24
C PHE A 446 -21.12 -36.19 13.13
N ASP A 447 -20.47 -36.39 11.99
CA ASP A 447 -19.12 -35.92 11.75
C ASP A 447 -19.14 -34.47 11.26
N ILE A 448 -18.35 -33.62 11.90
CA ILE A 448 -18.13 -32.23 11.47
C ILE A 448 -16.71 -32.15 10.91
N GLU A 449 -16.59 -32.18 9.59
CA GLU A 449 -15.30 -32.12 8.92
C GLU A 449 -14.87 -30.65 8.70
N PRO A 450 -13.71 -30.24 9.23
CA PRO A 450 -13.20 -28.89 9.02
C PRO A 450 -12.90 -28.61 7.54
N ALA A 451 -13.54 -27.58 6.99
CA ALA A 451 -13.19 -27.04 5.69
C ALA A 451 -11.96 -26.11 5.79
N PRO A 452 -11.12 -26.00 4.74
CA PRO A 452 -10.01 -25.05 4.71
C PRO A 452 -10.48 -23.59 4.90
N GLU A 453 -9.76 -22.81 5.71
CA GLU A 453 -10.13 -21.43 6.09
C GLU A 453 -10.01 -20.41 4.95
N ASP A 454 -9.28 -20.76 3.89
CA ASP A 454 -9.15 -19.99 2.67
C ASP A 454 -10.29 -20.23 1.65
N GLN A 455 -11.10 -21.28 1.85
CA GLN A 455 -12.27 -21.57 1.01
C GLN A 455 -13.52 -20.83 1.50
N GLU A 456 -14.14 -20.03 0.63
CA GLU A 456 -15.40 -19.36 0.96
C GLU A 456 -16.61 -20.29 0.95
N THR A 457 -17.71 -19.89 1.59
CA THR A 457 -18.94 -20.72 1.67
C THR A 457 -19.40 -21.13 0.27
N GLU A 458 -19.33 -20.21 -0.69
CA GLU A 458 -19.68 -20.43 -2.09
C GLU A 458 -18.83 -21.53 -2.74
N VAL A 459 -17.56 -21.67 -2.36
CA VAL A 459 -16.70 -22.78 -2.82
C VAL A 459 -17.18 -24.10 -2.25
N LEU A 460 -17.59 -24.14 -0.98
CA LEU A 460 -18.16 -25.34 -0.37
C LEU A 460 -19.49 -25.73 -1.03
N LEU A 461 -20.32 -24.74 -1.39
CA LEU A 461 -21.57 -24.96 -2.13
C LEU A 461 -21.32 -25.55 -3.53
N GLU A 462 -20.31 -25.07 -4.26
CA GLU A 462 -19.92 -25.68 -5.54
C GLU A 462 -19.49 -27.14 -5.38
N ARG A 463 -18.74 -27.45 -4.32
CA ARG A 463 -18.28 -28.83 -4.04
C ARG A 463 -19.44 -29.75 -3.63
N VAL A 464 -20.43 -29.24 -2.91
CA VAL A 464 -21.68 -29.97 -2.64
C VAL A 464 -22.43 -30.27 -3.93
N ALA A 465 -22.57 -29.28 -4.80
CA ALA A 465 -23.23 -29.46 -6.08
C ALA A 465 -22.51 -30.45 -7.00
N ALA A 466 -21.18 -30.41 -7.02
CA ALA A 466 -20.35 -31.38 -7.74
C ALA A 466 -20.43 -32.79 -7.15
N GLY A 467 -20.99 -32.96 -5.95
CA GLY A 467 -21.07 -34.24 -5.24
C GLY A 467 -19.76 -34.65 -4.55
N GLU A 468 -18.82 -33.72 -4.38
CA GLU A 468 -17.60 -33.94 -3.60
C GLU A 468 -17.85 -33.88 -2.09
N LEU A 469 -18.85 -33.11 -1.67
CA LEU A 469 -19.31 -32.97 -0.29
C LEU A 469 -20.80 -33.36 -0.23
N ASP A 470 -21.20 -34.12 0.79
CA ASP A 470 -22.62 -34.46 0.96
C ASP A 470 -23.41 -33.26 1.52
N PHE A 471 -22.87 -32.61 2.55
CA PHE A 471 -23.52 -31.52 3.27
C PHE A 471 -22.53 -30.42 3.64
N THR A 472 -23.02 -29.19 3.60
CA THR A 472 -22.37 -28.02 4.22
C THR A 472 -23.43 -27.13 4.88
N VAL A 473 -23.02 -26.03 5.48
CA VAL A 473 -23.92 -25.03 6.05
C VAL A 473 -23.63 -23.67 5.44
N ALA A 474 -24.69 -22.93 5.14
CA ALA A 474 -24.60 -21.57 4.63
C ALA A 474 -25.69 -20.69 5.26
N ASP A 475 -25.46 -19.38 5.32
CA ASP A 475 -26.53 -18.43 5.55
C ASP A 475 -27.55 -18.47 4.39
N SER A 476 -28.83 -18.33 4.69
CA SER A 476 -29.95 -18.44 3.76
C SER A 476 -29.80 -17.54 2.53
N HIS A 477 -29.36 -16.29 2.73
CA HIS A 477 -29.13 -15.34 1.63
C HIS A 477 -28.05 -15.80 0.63
N ILE A 478 -27.07 -16.61 1.06
CA ILE A 478 -26.03 -17.17 0.18
C ILE A 478 -26.64 -18.28 -0.67
N LEU A 479 -27.39 -19.20 -0.06
CA LEU A 479 -28.10 -20.25 -0.79
C LEU A 479 -29.13 -19.69 -1.76
N ASP A 480 -29.88 -18.68 -1.36
CA ASP A 480 -30.86 -18.00 -2.21
C ASP A 480 -30.17 -17.39 -3.44
N ALA A 481 -29.02 -16.73 -3.26
CA ALA A 481 -28.24 -16.16 -4.36
C ALA A 481 -27.69 -17.23 -5.32
N GLU A 482 -27.25 -18.38 -4.81
CA GLU A 482 -26.82 -19.52 -5.62
C GLU A 482 -27.99 -20.06 -6.47
N ARG A 483 -29.16 -20.30 -5.84
CA ARG A 483 -30.37 -20.83 -6.49
C ARG A 483 -30.94 -19.94 -7.59
N VAL A 484 -30.54 -18.68 -7.67
CA VAL A 484 -30.97 -17.80 -8.76
C VAL A 484 -30.57 -18.37 -10.13
N TYR A 485 -29.43 -19.06 -10.23
CA TYR A 485 -28.91 -19.56 -11.50
C TYR A 485 -28.72 -21.08 -11.59
N ARG A 486 -28.82 -21.81 -10.47
CA ARG A 486 -28.73 -23.27 -10.41
C ARG A 486 -29.94 -23.88 -9.68
N ASP A 487 -30.25 -25.14 -9.94
CA ASP A 487 -31.36 -25.90 -9.35
C ASP A 487 -30.93 -27.23 -8.71
N ASP A 488 -29.63 -27.49 -8.68
CA ASP A 488 -28.97 -28.67 -8.13
C ASP A 488 -28.70 -28.56 -6.61
N LEU A 489 -29.00 -27.42 -5.96
CA LEU A 489 -28.83 -27.22 -4.52
C LEU A 489 -30.16 -26.94 -3.81
N GLU A 490 -30.36 -27.59 -2.67
CA GLU A 490 -31.52 -27.36 -1.80
C GLU A 490 -31.14 -27.23 -0.32
N ALA A 491 -32.10 -26.76 0.48
CA ALA A 491 -31.96 -26.63 1.93
C ALA A 491 -32.55 -27.90 2.53
N GLY A 492 -31.79 -28.60 3.37
CA GLY A 492 -32.29 -29.75 4.12
C GLY A 492 -33.21 -29.29 5.24
N PHE A 493 -32.66 -28.49 6.16
CA PHE A 493 -33.40 -27.85 7.24
C PHE A 493 -32.70 -26.57 7.71
N THR A 494 -33.41 -25.75 8.47
CA THR A 494 -32.85 -24.56 9.14
C THR A 494 -32.26 -24.98 10.48
N LEU A 495 -30.98 -24.66 10.72
CA LEU A 495 -30.32 -24.98 11.96
C LEU A 495 -30.97 -24.21 13.12
N PRO A 496 -31.34 -24.90 14.21
CA PRO A 496 -31.88 -24.27 15.41
C PRO A 496 -30.93 -23.20 15.94
N GLN A 497 -31.45 -21.99 16.12
CA GLN A 497 -30.68 -20.88 16.68
C GLN A 497 -30.73 -20.90 18.21
N PRO A 498 -29.59 -20.77 18.93
CA PRO A 498 -29.61 -20.53 20.36
C PRO A 498 -30.21 -19.14 20.63
N GLY A 499 -31.46 -19.11 21.08
CA GLY A 499 -32.16 -17.90 21.53
C GLY A 499 -32.60 -18.04 23.00
N PRO A 500 -33.09 -16.95 23.63
CA PRO A 500 -33.69 -17.02 24.95
C PRO A 500 -34.81 -18.09 25.00
N PRO A 501 -34.99 -18.81 26.12
CA PRO A 501 -36.08 -19.77 26.26
C PRO A 501 -37.43 -19.12 25.91
N GLY A 502 -38.13 -19.67 24.90
CA GLY A 502 -39.43 -19.17 24.47
C GLY A 502 -39.43 -18.18 23.29
N ALA A 503 -38.27 -17.78 22.76
CA ALA A 503 -38.20 -17.08 21.48
C ALA A 503 -38.17 -18.10 20.33
N GLU A 504 -39.20 -18.11 19.48
CA GLU A 504 -39.12 -18.79 18.18
C GLU A 504 -37.94 -18.17 17.39
N SER A 505 -36.95 -19.00 17.06
CA SER A 505 -35.74 -18.74 16.25
C SER A 505 -35.52 -17.28 15.81
N ALA A 506 -34.78 -16.50 16.61
CA ALA A 506 -34.32 -15.19 16.17
C ALA A 506 -33.28 -15.37 15.05
N GLN A 507 -33.46 -14.68 13.92
CA GLN A 507 -32.51 -14.68 12.81
C GLN A 507 -31.13 -14.25 13.29
N LYS A 508 -30.07 -14.85 12.73
CA LYS A 508 -28.70 -14.39 12.95
C LYS A 508 -28.52 -12.99 12.38
N GLU A 509 -27.80 -12.17 13.11
CA GLU A 509 -27.53 -10.79 12.76
C GLU A 509 -26.14 -10.65 12.14
N ILE A 510 -26.06 -9.95 11.01
CA ILE A 510 -24.82 -9.59 10.32
C ILE A 510 -24.61 -8.08 10.45
N ALA A 511 -23.42 -7.70 10.91
CA ALA A 511 -23.07 -6.31 11.18
C ALA A 511 -21.60 -6.01 10.83
N PHE A 512 -21.27 -4.71 10.75
CA PHE A 512 -19.88 -4.29 10.63
C PHE A 512 -19.19 -4.53 11.97
N ALA A 513 -17.93 -4.94 11.95
CA ALA A 513 -17.13 -5.05 13.16
C ALA A 513 -16.01 -4.01 13.17
N VAL A 514 -15.75 -3.41 14.33
CA VAL A 514 -14.64 -2.50 14.60
C VAL A 514 -13.89 -2.98 15.83
N ARG A 515 -12.68 -2.47 16.06
CA ARG A 515 -11.97 -2.73 17.32
C ARG A 515 -12.75 -2.15 18.50
N GLN A 516 -12.61 -2.73 19.69
CA GLN A 516 -13.29 -2.24 20.89
C GLN A 516 -12.86 -0.83 21.27
N GLU A 517 -11.62 -0.46 20.96
CA GLU A 517 -11.02 0.85 21.20
C GLU A 517 -11.48 1.93 20.20
N ASN A 518 -12.42 1.60 19.31
CA ASN A 518 -12.95 2.50 18.26
C ASN A 518 -14.45 2.83 18.43
N PRO A 519 -14.90 3.34 19.60
CA PRO A 519 -16.32 3.60 19.86
C PRO A 519 -16.91 4.70 18.97
N GLN A 520 -16.12 5.68 18.52
CA GLN A 520 -16.65 6.74 17.66
C GLN A 520 -16.90 6.24 16.24
N LEU A 521 -16.00 5.41 15.71
CA LEU A 521 -16.22 4.76 14.42
C LEU A 521 -17.44 3.83 14.48
N ARG A 522 -17.61 3.07 15.57
CA ARG A 522 -18.82 2.26 15.79
C ARG A 522 -20.08 3.12 15.75
N ALA A 523 -20.12 4.20 16.53
CA ALA A 523 -21.28 5.09 16.59
C ALA A 523 -21.61 5.73 15.23
N PHE A 524 -20.58 6.06 14.43
CA PHE A 524 -20.77 6.50 13.05
C PHE A 524 -21.42 5.41 12.19
N LEU A 525 -20.90 4.18 12.24
CA LEU A 525 -21.46 3.05 11.47
C LEU A 525 -22.88 2.71 11.91
N ASP A 526 -23.21 2.82 13.20
CA ASP A 526 -24.58 2.68 13.71
C ASP A 526 -25.53 3.70 13.08
N GLY A 527 -25.13 4.97 13.03
CA GLY A 527 -25.88 6.04 12.39
C GLY A 527 -26.05 5.82 10.88
N PHE A 528 -24.98 5.38 10.21
CA PHE A 528 -24.99 5.04 8.79
C PHE A 528 -25.96 3.89 8.48
N VAL A 529 -25.89 2.79 9.24
CA VAL A 529 -26.79 1.63 9.07
C VAL A 529 -28.23 2.05 9.31
N LYS A 530 -28.51 2.79 10.40
CA LYS A 530 -29.86 3.28 10.71
C LYS A 530 -30.48 4.10 9.57
N LYS A 531 -29.67 4.90 8.86
CA LYS A 531 -30.09 5.73 7.73
C LYS A 531 -30.24 4.93 6.43
N THR A 532 -29.42 3.90 6.24
CA THR A 532 -29.24 3.23 4.93
C THR A 532 -30.05 1.93 4.84
N TYR A 533 -30.18 1.19 5.94
CA TYR A 533 -30.86 -0.10 5.99
C TYR A 533 -32.31 0.01 5.49
N ARG A 534 -32.68 -0.87 4.54
CA ARG A 534 -33.98 -0.87 3.83
C ARG A 534 -34.32 0.42 3.08
N GLY A 535 -33.36 1.33 2.90
CA GLY A 535 -33.47 2.49 2.02
C GLY A 535 -33.39 2.11 0.53
N VAL A 536 -33.58 3.10 -0.36
CA VAL A 536 -33.63 2.89 -1.81
C VAL A 536 -32.35 2.24 -2.35
N HIS A 537 -31.18 2.79 -2.00
CA HIS A 537 -29.89 2.26 -2.47
C HIS A 537 -29.62 0.86 -1.92
N TYR A 538 -29.91 0.63 -0.63
CA TYR A 538 -29.79 -0.69 0.00
C TYR A 538 -30.63 -1.73 -0.73
N ASN A 539 -31.92 -1.47 -0.98
CA ASN A 539 -32.81 -2.42 -1.64
C ASN A 539 -32.37 -2.69 -3.08
N MET A 540 -31.90 -1.66 -3.79
CA MET A 540 -31.34 -1.82 -5.13
C MET A 540 -30.09 -2.72 -5.13
N TRP A 541 -29.16 -2.52 -4.20
CA TRP A 541 -27.97 -3.37 -4.07
C TRP A 541 -28.35 -4.79 -3.67
N ARG A 542 -29.24 -4.96 -2.67
CA ARG A 542 -29.73 -6.27 -2.25
C ARG A 542 -30.31 -7.05 -3.44
N LYS A 543 -31.21 -6.43 -4.21
CA LYS A 543 -31.77 -7.04 -5.41
C LYS A 543 -30.70 -7.38 -6.46
N ARG A 544 -29.71 -6.50 -6.65
CA ARG A 544 -28.62 -6.73 -7.62
C ARG A 544 -27.78 -7.95 -7.26
N TYR A 545 -27.40 -8.11 -6.00
CA TYR A 545 -26.44 -9.15 -5.58
C TYR A 545 -27.09 -10.46 -5.12
N PHE A 546 -28.34 -10.44 -4.66
CA PHE A 546 -29.01 -11.65 -4.14
C PHE A 546 -30.17 -12.17 -5.01
N GLU A 547 -30.71 -11.38 -5.94
CA GLU A 547 -31.95 -11.77 -6.67
C GLU A 547 -31.80 -11.76 -8.21
N ASN A 548 -30.75 -11.14 -8.77
CA ASN A 548 -30.64 -10.93 -10.23
C ASN A 548 -29.77 -11.98 -10.95
N LYS A 549 -30.43 -12.93 -11.63
CA LYS A 549 -29.80 -14.05 -12.36
C LYS A 549 -28.68 -13.64 -13.31
N ARG A 550 -28.95 -12.68 -14.20
CA ARG A 550 -27.98 -12.25 -15.22
C ARG A 550 -26.73 -11.62 -14.62
N HIS A 551 -26.88 -10.91 -13.52
CA HIS A 551 -25.77 -10.26 -12.83
C HIS A 551 -24.91 -11.30 -12.10
N ILE A 552 -25.54 -12.23 -11.38
CA ILE A 552 -24.84 -13.25 -10.57
C ILE A 552 -24.05 -14.21 -11.48
N THR A 553 -24.63 -14.72 -12.57
CA THR A 553 -23.94 -15.63 -13.51
C THR A 553 -22.70 -14.97 -14.13
N ARG A 554 -22.83 -13.74 -14.66
CA ARG A 554 -21.70 -13.00 -15.26
C ARG A 554 -20.62 -12.66 -14.23
N ALA A 555 -21.00 -12.29 -13.01
CA ALA A 555 -20.08 -11.97 -11.93
C ALA A 555 -19.19 -13.16 -11.53
N LYS A 556 -19.71 -14.39 -11.60
CA LYS A 556 -18.93 -15.62 -11.36
C LYS A 556 -18.01 -15.97 -12.53
N GLU A 557 -18.52 -15.93 -13.77
CA GLU A 557 -17.77 -16.36 -14.97
C GLU A 557 -16.63 -15.39 -15.35
N GLU A 558 -16.83 -14.08 -15.22
CA GLU A 558 -15.88 -13.06 -15.69
C GLU A 558 -15.06 -12.43 -14.55
N ARG A 559 -14.97 -13.13 -13.41
CA ARG A 559 -14.26 -12.62 -12.24
C ARG A 559 -12.76 -12.55 -12.51
N ALA A 560 -12.14 -11.42 -12.19
CA ALA A 560 -10.71 -11.25 -12.41
C ALA A 560 -9.86 -12.26 -11.60
N GLY A 561 -10.35 -12.67 -10.42
CA GLY A 561 -9.67 -13.62 -9.55
C GLY A 561 -9.66 -15.08 -10.03
N SER A 562 -10.59 -15.47 -10.90
CA SER A 562 -10.61 -16.82 -11.51
C SER A 562 -10.01 -16.83 -12.91
N SER A 563 -10.16 -15.74 -13.67
CA SER A 563 -9.64 -15.64 -15.05
C SER A 563 -8.22 -15.09 -15.16
N GLY A 564 -7.70 -14.43 -14.12
CA GLY A 564 -6.43 -13.69 -14.17
C GLY A 564 -6.44 -12.47 -15.10
N ARG A 565 -7.62 -12.08 -15.61
CA ARG A 565 -7.80 -10.98 -16.57
C ARG A 565 -8.51 -9.80 -15.93
N LEU A 566 -7.97 -8.60 -16.14
CA LEU A 566 -8.59 -7.33 -15.71
C LEU A 566 -9.42 -6.70 -16.82
N SER A 567 -9.00 -6.89 -18.08
CA SER A 567 -9.66 -6.34 -19.26
C SER A 567 -9.49 -7.24 -20.50
N PRO A 568 -10.29 -7.00 -21.55
CA PRO A 568 -10.04 -7.61 -22.87
C PRO A 568 -8.69 -7.19 -23.49
N TYR A 569 -8.08 -6.10 -23.03
CA TYR A 569 -6.90 -5.47 -23.63
C TYR A 569 -5.61 -5.67 -22.81
N ASP A 570 -5.61 -6.58 -21.83
CA ASP A 570 -4.47 -6.80 -20.94
C ASP A 570 -3.16 -7.03 -21.68
N THR A 571 -3.18 -7.75 -22.81
CA THR A 571 -2.01 -7.98 -23.66
C THR A 571 -1.41 -6.67 -24.18
N LEU A 572 -2.25 -5.77 -24.69
CA LEU A 572 -1.81 -4.47 -25.23
C LEU A 572 -1.34 -3.55 -24.11
N ILE A 573 -2.10 -3.50 -23.01
CA ILE A 573 -1.76 -2.69 -21.84
C ILE A 573 -0.42 -3.16 -21.27
N ARG A 574 -0.20 -4.48 -21.11
CA ARG A 574 1.09 -5.05 -20.68
C ARG A 574 2.22 -4.66 -21.63
N LYS A 575 2.06 -4.90 -22.93
CA LYS A 575 3.06 -4.57 -23.96
C LYS A 575 3.56 -3.13 -23.81
N TYR A 576 2.65 -2.15 -23.84
CA TYR A 576 3.05 -0.75 -23.80
C TYR A 576 3.45 -0.26 -22.41
N SER A 577 2.85 -0.80 -21.35
CA SER A 577 3.28 -0.49 -19.98
C SER A 577 4.73 -0.93 -19.76
N THR A 578 5.10 -2.13 -20.19
CA THR A 578 6.49 -2.61 -20.16
C THR A 578 7.41 -1.70 -20.95
N THR A 579 7.04 -1.31 -22.18
CA THR A 579 7.83 -0.39 -23.02
C THR A 579 8.15 0.94 -22.31
N TYR A 580 7.22 1.48 -21.53
CA TYR A 580 7.38 2.77 -20.84
C TYR A 580 7.71 2.64 -19.34
N GLY A 581 7.93 1.41 -18.87
CA GLY A 581 8.30 1.07 -17.49
C GLY A 581 7.19 1.27 -16.46
N PHE A 582 5.92 1.17 -16.83
CA PHE A 582 4.79 1.22 -15.91
C PHE A 582 4.34 -0.18 -15.48
N ASP A 583 3.79 -0.29 -14.28
CA ASP A 583 2.98 -1.45 -13.92
C ASP A 583 1.70 -1.44 -14.78
N TRP A 584 1.49 -2.50 -15.54
CA TRP A 584 0.36 -2.62 -16.45
C TRP A 584 -1.00 -2.56 -15.72
N ARG A 585 -1.07 -2.98 -14.45
CA ARG A 585 -2.30 -2.90 -13.65
C ARG A 585 -2.65 -1.45 -13.34
N LEU A 586 -1.64 -0.58 -13.16
CA LEU A 586 -1.89 0.85 -12.99
C LEU A 586 -2.45 1.46 -14.27
N MET A 587 -1.88 1.10 -15.41
CA MET A 587 -2.38 1.56 -16.71
C MET A 587 -3.77 0.99 -17.03
N ALA A 588 -4.06 -0.25 -16.63
CA ALA A 588 -5.40 -0.82 -16.70
C ALA A 588 -6.39 -0.06 -15.80
N ALA A 589 -5.98 0.33 -14.58
CA ALA A 589 -6.81 1.10 -13.67
C ALA A 589 -7.13 2.49 -14.24
N GLN A 590 -6.16 3.09 -14.93
CA GLN A 590 -6.35 4.34 -15.66
C GLN A 590 -7.26 4.17 -16.89
N ALA A 591 -7.04 3.19 -17.75
CA ALA A 591 -7.89 2.92 -18.91
C ALA A 591 -9.36 2.65 -18.51
N TRP A 592 -9.57 1.94 -17.39
CA TRP A 592 -10.91 1.78 -16.84
C TRP A 592 -11.51 3.13 -16.43
N ARG A 593 -10.74 3.98 -15.73
CA ARG A 593 -11.21 5.30 -15.29
C ARG A 593 -11.58 6.20 -16.48
N GLU A 594 -10.87 6.07 -17.58
CA GLU A 594 -11.06 6.87 -18.78
C GLU A 594 -12.26 6.42 -19.61
N SER A 595 -12.38 5.13 -19.92
CA SER A 595 -13.41 4.65 -20.85
C SER A 595 -14.17 3.40 -20.42
N HIS A 596 -13.92 2.87 -19.22
CA HIS A 596 -14.41 1.56 -18.77
C HIS A 596 -14.04 0.45 -19.78
N PHE A 597 -12.84 0.56 -20.34
CA PHE A 597 -12.32 -0.30 -21.41
C PHE A 597 -13.13 -0.28 -22.71
N ASP A 598 -13.85 0.80 -23.02
CA ASP A 598 -14.45 1.01 -24.33
C ASP A 598 -13.43 1.68 -25.28
N PRO A 599 -12.95 1.00 -26.35
CA PRO A 599 -12.04 1.60 -27.32
C PRO A 599 -12.74 2.58 -28.27
N LYS A 600 -14.07 2.60 -28.32
CA LYS A 600 -14.86 3.52 -29.16
C LYS A 600 -15.39 4.72 -28.37
N ALA A 601 -15.07 4.82 -27.09
CA ALA A 601 -15.50 5.92 -26.24
C ALA A 601 -15.05 7.28 -26.79
N LYS A 602 -15.98 8.23 -26.81
CA LYS A 602 -15.73 9.64 -27.10
C LYS A 602 -16.32 10.51 -26.00
N SER A 603 -15.48 11.31 -25.35
CA SER A 603 -15.96 12.30 -24.39
C SER A 603 -16.59 13.50 -25.11
N TRP A 604 -17.40 14.25 -24.36
CA TRP A 604 -18.04 15.48 -24.85
C TRP A 604 -17.03 16.58 -25.25
N VAL A 605 -15.81 16.54 -24.70
CA VAL A 605 -14.70 17.45 -25.08
C VAL A 605 -13.84 16.93 -26.23
N GLY A 606 -14.13 15.72 -26.74
CA GLY A 606 -13.49 15.17 -27.93
C GLY A 606 -12.31 14.23 -27.69
N ALA A 607 -12.00 13.87 -26.44
CA ALA A 607 -11.05 12.80 -26.14
C ALA A 607 -11.58 11.42 -26.60
N GLN A 608 -10.69 10.54 -27.05
CA GLN A 608 -11.03 9.30 -27.75
C GLN A 608 -10.27 8.07 -27.22
N GLY A 609 -10.90 6.90 -27.34
CA GLY A 609 -10.25 5.61 -27.13
C GLY A 609 -10.13 5.17 -25.67
N LEU A 610 -9.41 4.06 -25.46
CA LEU A 610 -9.25 3.42 -24.14
C LEU A 610 -8.69 4.35 -23.06
N PHE A 611 -7.82 5.28 -23.45
CA PHE A 611 -7.14 6.21 -22.55
C PHE A 611 -7.64 7.66 -22.71
N GLN A 612 -8.73 7.87 -23.46
CA GLN A 612 -9.34 9.18 -23.69
C GLN A 612 -8.31 10.26 -24.05
N VAL A 613 -7.44 9.97 -25.02
CA VAL A 613 -6.43 10.91 -25.49
C VAL A 613 -7.10 11.92 -26.42
N MET A 614 -6.69 13.20 -26.33
CA MET A 614 -7.15 14.23 -27.26
C MET A 614 -6.56 14.00 -28.66
N PRO A 615 -7.31 14.13 -29.76
CA PRO A 615 -6.80 13.93 -31.12
C PRO A 615 -5.55 14.74 -31.44
N THR A 616 -5.49 16.00 -30.99
CA THR A 616 -4.32 16.88 -31.15
C THR A 616 -3.09 16.35 -30.40
N THR A 617 -3.30 15.78 -29.21
CA THR A 617 -2.24 15.17 -28.40
C THR A 617 -1.76 13.88 -29.05
N GLY A 618 -2.68 13.03 -29.50
CA GLY A 618 -2.38 11.82 -30.28
C GLY A 618 -1.54 12.15 -31.53
N SER A 619 -2.00 13.10 -32.34
CA SER A 619 -1.32 13.52 -33.57
C SER A 619 0.09 14.07 -33.29
N SER A 620 0.26 14.84 -32.21
CA SER A 620 1.59 15.34 -31.80
C SER A 620 2.59 14.24 -31.44
N MET A 621 2.10 13.05 -31.11
CA MET A 621 2.91 11.86 -30.84
C MET A 621 2.94 10.87 -32.01
N GLY A 622 2.26 11.16 -33.12
CA GLY A 622 2.20 10.29 -34.31
C GLY A 622 1.08 9.26 -34.31
N PHE A 623 0.03 9.44 -33.50
CA PHE A 623 -1.15 8.57 -33.50
C PHE A 623 -2.35 9.29 -34.12
N THR A 624 -2.99 8.68 -35.11
CA THR A 624 -4.11 9.28 -35.84
C THR A 624 -5.43 8.56 -35.61
N GLU A 625 -5.41 7.28 -35.20
CA GLU A 625 -6.62 6.48 -34.98
C GLU A 625 -6.74 6.04 -33.51
N LEU A 626 -7.12 6.96 -32.63
CA LEU A 626 -7.16 6.70 -31.18
C LEU A 626 -8.24 5.69 -30.75
N GLU A 627 -9.22 5.42 -31.61
CA GLU A 627 -10.25 4.40 -31.40
C GLU A 627 -9.82 2.98 -31.78
N ASP A 628 -8.66 2.83 -32.41
CA ASP A 628 -8.01 1.54 -32.57
C ASP A 628 -7.35 1.14 -31.24
N PRO A 629 -7.63 -0.05 -30.67
CA PRO A 629 -7.10 -0.43 -29.37
C PRO A 629 -5.57 -0.43 -29.28
N GLU A 630 -4.84 -0.75 -30.35
CA GLU A 630 -3.37 -0.75 -30.37
C GLU A 630 -2.85 0.69 -30.33
N GLN A 631 -3.26 1.54 -31.28
CA GLN A 631 -2.84 2.95 -31.32
C GLN A 631 -3.30 3.74 -30.09
N GLY A 632 -4.54 3.57 -29.66
CA GLY A 632 -5.11 4.26 -28.50
C GLY A 632 -4.41 3.90 -27.19
N THR A 633 -4.07 2.62 -27.00
CA THR A 633 -3.30 2.17 -25.83
C THR A 633 -1.88 2.73 -25.87
N HIS A 634 -1.20 2.64 -27.01
CA HIS A 634 0.15 3.18 -27.16
C HIS A 634 0.18 4.68 -26.87
N ALA A 635 -0.76 5.44 -27.45
CA ALA A 635 -0.89 6.87 -27.25
C ALA A 635 -1.09 7.21 -25.76
N GLY A 636 -2.02 6.55 -25.08
CA GLY A 636 -2.31 6.79 -23.67
C GLY A 636 -1.09 6.56 -22.76
N VAL A 637 -0.46 5.40 -22.88
CA VAL A 637 0.69 5.03 -22.05
C VAL A 637 1.90 5.93 -22.35
N ARG A 638 2.14 6.27 -23.62
CA ARG A 638 3.20 7.21 -24.01
C ARG A 638 2.93 8.61 -23.48
N TYR A 639 1.69 9.09 -23.51
CA TYR A 639 1.34 10.39 -22.97
C TYR A 639 1.54 10.43 -21.45
N MET A 640 1.16 9.36 -20.74
CA MET A 640 1.43 9.20 -19.32
C MET A 640 2.93 9.22 -19.00
N HIS A 641 3.75 8.55 -19.83
CA HIS A 641 5.21 8.63 -19.73
C HIS A 641 5.74 10.06 -19.91
N GLN A 642 5.21 10.81 -20.87
CA GLN A 642 5.57 12.22 -21.07
C GLN A 642 5.18 13.09 -19.86
N MET A 643 4.01 12.89 -19.26
CA MET A 643 3.60 13.64 -18.07
C MET A 643 4.54 13.38 -16.89
N LEU A 644 4.91 12.12 -16.68
CA LEU A 644 5.88 11.75 -15.65
C LEU A 644 7.26 12.38 -15.89
N GLY A 645 7.73 12.39 -17.14
CA GLY A 645 9.03 12.95 -17.52
C GLY A 645 9.14 14.47 -17.42
N ARG A 646 8.01 15.20 -17.47
CA ARG A 646 7.97 16.67 -17.31
C ARG A 646 8.02 17.13 -15.85
N LEU A 647 7.88 16.22 -14.89
CA LEU A 647 7.95 16.52 -13.46
C LEU A 647 9.38 16.37 -12.94
N ALA A 648 9.76 17.25 -12.02
CA ALA A 648 11.11 17.28 -11.46
C ALA A 648 11.51 15.91 -10.90
N PRO A 649 12.71 15.38 -11.24
CA PRO A 649 13.16 14.07 -10.80
C PRO A 649 13.44 14.00 -9.30
N THR A 650 13.57 15.14 -8.62
CA THR A 650 13.70 15.25 -7.17
C THR A 650 12.42 14.86 -6.41
N ILE A 651 11.25 14.91 -7.08
CA ILE A 651 9.99 14.49 -6.45
C ILE A 651 10.01 12.97 -6.26
N PRO A 652 9.74 12.46 -5.05
CA PRO A 652 9.68 11.02 -4.81
C PRO A 652 8.75 10.32 -5.79
N PHE A 653 9.20 9.20 -6.36
CA PHE A 653 8.54 8.58 -7.52
C PHE A 653 7.04 8.35 -7.32
N LYS A 654 6.62 7.85 -6.14
CA LYS A 654 5.20 7.63 -5.79
C LYS A 654 4.35 8.90 -5.94
N HIS A 655 4.89 10.05 -5.54
CA HIS A 655 4.20 11.33 -5.65
C HIS A 655 4.29 11.89 -7.06
N ARG A 656 5.44 11.74 -7.71
CA ARG A 656 5.63 12.13 -9.12
C ARG A 656 4.63 11.41 -10.03
N LEU A 657 4.35 10.14 -9.77
CA LEU A 657 3.35 9.37 -10.51
C LEU A 657 1.93 9.89 -10.26
N ARG A 658 1.58 10.23 -9.01
CA ARG A 658 0.29 10.85 -8.66
C ARG A 658 0.11 12.23 -9.32
N PHE A 659 1.16 13.05 -9.33
CA PHE A 659 1.18 14.31 -10.07
C PHE A 659 1.02 14.09 -11.57
N ALA A 660 1.65 13.05 -12.14
CA ALA A 660 1.51 12.71 -13.55
C ALA A 660 0.07 12.30 -13.90
N LEU A 661 -0.60 11.51 -13.04
CA LEU A 661 -2.01 11.15 -13.19
C LEU A 661 -2.91 12.40 -13.13
N ALA A 662 -2.67 13.30 -12.18
CA ALA A 662 -3.38 14.57 -12.11
C ALA A 662 -3.14 15.43 -13.36
N ALA A 663 -1.90 15.52 -13.82
CA ALA A 663 -1.51 16.27 -15.02
C ALA A 663 -2.09 15.66 -16.30
N TYR A 664 -2.28 14.34 -16.35
CA TYR A 664 -2.98 13.66 -17.42
C TYR A 664 -4.43 14.14 -17.51
N ASN A 665 -5.12 14.23 -16.37
CA ASN A 665 -6.53 14.62 -16.29
C ASN A 665 -6.77 16.12 -16.52
N VAL A 666 -5.97 16.99 -15.90
CA VAL A 666 -6.27 18.44 -15.86
C VAL A 666 -5.18 19.30 -16.51
N GLY A 667 -4.07 18.70 -16.95
CA GLY A 667 -2.93 19.42 -17.49
C GLY A 667 -1.89 19.80 -16.43
N LEU A 668 -0.62 19.74 -16.84
CA LEU A 668 0.53 20.00 -15.95
C LEU A 668 0.54 21.42 -15.35
N GLY A 669 0.05 22.42 -16.08
CA GLY A 669 0.04 23.81 -15.63
C GLY A 669 -0.68 24.00 -14.30
N HIS A 670 -1.90 23.44 -14.18
CA HIS A 670 -2.68 23.52 -12.95
C HIS A 670 -2.06 22.72 -11.80
N VAL A 671 -1.44 21.56 -12.08
CA VAL A 671 -0.70 20.80 -11.06
C VAL A 671 0.47 21.61 -10.52
N LEU A 672 1.21 22.33 -11.39
CA LEU A 672 2.30 23.21 -10.95
C LEU A 672 1.79 24.41 -10.15
N ASP A 673 0.63 24.97 -10.50
CA ASP A 673 0.00 26.04 -9.71
C ASP A 673 -0.39 25.54 -8.32
N ALA A 674 -0.96 24.34 -8.21
CA ALA A 674 -1.31 23.76 -6.92
C ALA A 674 -0.07 23.42 -6.08
N ARG A 675 1.03 22.98 -6.69
CA ARG A 675 2.30 22.79 -5.96
C ARG A 675 2.83 24.10 -5.37
N ARG A 676 2.79 25.20 -6.12
CA ARG A 676 3.18 26.52 -5.60
C ARG A 676 2.25 26.98 -4.48
N LEU A 677 0.93 26.82 -4.68
CA LEU A 677 -0.05 27.15 -3.66
C LEU A 677 0.11 26.30 -2.40
N ALA A 678 0.46 25.01 -2.51
CA ALA A 678 0.74 24.16 -1.38
C ALA A 678 1.93 24.70 -0.56
N ALA A 679 3.03 25.07 -1.21
CA ALA A 679 4.18 25.68 -0.55
C ALA A 679 3.80 27.00 0.17
N GLU A 680 3.00 27.87 -0.45
CA GLU A 680 2.48 29.09 0.18
C GLU A 680 1.64 28.81 1.44
N GLN A 681 0.95 27.67 1.48
CA GLN A 681 0.11 27.23 2.61
C GLN A 681 0.90 26.44 3.66
N GLY A 682 2.23 26.37 3.56
CA GLY A 682 3.08 25.58 4.45
C GLY A 682 2.91 24.06 4.29
N LEU A 683 2.34 23.61 3.16
CA LEU A 683 2.22 22.21 2.79
C LEU A 683 3.42 21.78 1.94
N ASP A 684 3.78 20.49 2.00
CA ASP A 684 4.86 19.89 1.22
C ASP A 684 4.49 19.85 -0.28
N PRO A 685 5.18 20.61 -1.17
CA PRO A 685 4.87 20.67 -2.59
C PRO A 685 5.26 19.40 -3.37
N ASP A 686 5.98 18.48 -2.74
CA ASP A 686 6.44 17.22 -3.33
C ASP A 686 5.63 16.01 -2.87
N LYS A 687 4.59 16.24 -2.05
CA LYS A 687 3.61 15.25 -1.63
C LYS A 687 2.22 15.54 -2.19
N TRP A 688 1.58 14.49 -2.69
CA TRP A 688 0.21 14.56 -3.23
C TRP A 688 -0.83 14.56 -2.10
N PHE A 689 -1.06 13.39 -1.49
CA PHE A 689 -2.07 13.21 -0.45
C PHE A 689 -1.74 14.01 0.80
N GLY A 690 -2.75 14.62 1.41
CA GLY A 690 -2.61 15.47 2.60
C GLY A 690 -1.98 16.85 2.35
N HIS A 691 -1.46 17.10 1.14
CA HIS A 691 -0.72 18.30 0.77
C HIS A 691 -1.24 18.91 -0.54
N VAL A 692 -0.63 18.62 -1.69
CA VAL A 692 -0.98 19.29 -2.95
C VAL A 692 -2.43 19.03 -3.39
N GLU A 693 -3.03 17.89 -3.04
CA GLU A 693 -4.46 17.68 -3.31
C GLU A 693 -5.37 18.71 -2.62
N LYS A 694 -4.99 19.19 -1.43
CA LYS A 694 -5.74 20.24 -0.72
C LYS A 694 -5.63 21.56 -1.46
N ALA A 695 -4.45 21.87 -1.99
CA ALA A 695 -4.22 23.05 -2.81
C ALA A 695 -4.97 22.97 -4.15
N MET A 696 -5.10 21.77 -4.75
CA MET A 696 -5.93 21.57 -5.94
C MET A 696 -7.38 21.98 -5.67
N LEU A 697 -7.97 21.55 -4.55
CA LEU A 697 -9.34 21.95 -4.18
C LEU A 697 -9.49 23.47 -3.98
N LEU A 698 -8.44 24.14 -3.52
CA LEU A 698 -8.44 25.60 -3.37
C LEU A 698 -8.45 26.33 -4.71
N LEU A 699 -7.95 25.73 -5.80
CA LEU A 699 -7.98 26.32 -7.15
C LEU A 699 -9.39 26.41 -7.77
N GLU A 700 -10.42 25.92 -7.07
CA GLU A 700 -11.81 26.17 -7.42
C GLU A 700 -12.30 27.54 -6.91
N LYS A 701 -11.60 28.13 -5.92
CA LYS A 701 -12.03 29.34 -5.24
C LYS A 701 -11.46 30.61 -5.90
N PRO A 702 -12.27 31.66 -6.11
CA PRO A 702 -11.83 32.91 -6.74
C PRO A 702 -10.62 33.58 -6.09
N GLU A 703 -10.49 33.55 -4.76
CA GLU A 703 -9.32 34.13 -4.08
C GLU A 703 -7.99 33.47 -4.45
N HIS A 704 -8.01 32.20 -4.86
CA HIS A 704 -6.80 31.45 -5.20
C HIS A 704 -6.56 31.41 -6.71
N TYR A 705 -7.58 31.05 -7.51
CA TYR A 705 -7.34 30.85 -8.94
C TYR A 705 -7.04 32.14 -9.70
N ARG A 706 -7.50 33.31 -9.22
CA ARG A 706 -7.17 34.61 -9.84
C ARG A 706 -5.68 34.96 -9.74
N ARG A 707 -4.97 34.36 -8.78
CA ARG A 707 -3.53 34.49 -8.59
C ARG A 707 -2.74 33.36 -9.26
N ALA A 708 -3.41 32.29 -9.70
CA ALA A 708 -2.79 31.16 -10.37
C ALA A 708 -2.46 31.51 -11.82
N ARG A 709 -1.32 31.05 -12.33
CA ARG A 709 -0.87 31.33 -13.71
C ARG A 709 -1.83 30.77 -14.75
N HIS A 710 -2.44 29.62 -14.48
CA HIS A 710 -3.35 28.93 -15.38
C HIS A 710 -4.82 29.13 -15.00
N GLY A 711 -5.10 29.95 -13.99
CA GLY A 711 -6.46 30.34 -13.64
C GLY A 711 -7.28 29.22 -12.98
N TYR A 712 -8.60 29.29 -13.19
CA TYR A 712 -9.58 28.37 -12.61
C TYR A 712 -9.31 26.92 -13.03
N CYS A 713 -9.37 26.02 -12.05
CA CYS A 713 -9.34 24.59 -12.25
C CYS A 713 -10.43 23.97 -11.40
N ARG A 714 -11.18 23.01 -11.93
CA ARG A 714 -12.09 22.18 -11.13
C ARG A 714 -11.27 21.13 -10.38
N GLY A 715 -10.55 21.56 -9.34
CA GLY A 715 -9.56 20.75 -8.63
C GLY A 715 -10.08 19.45 -8.01
N SER A 716 -11.37 19.35 -7.72
CA SER A 716 -12.02 18.11 -7.27
C SER A 716 -11.93 16.97 -8.28
N GLU A 717 -11.95 17.25 -9.58
CA GLU A 717 -11.85 16.23 -10.64
C GLU A 717 -10.51 15.48 -10.63
N PRO A 718 -9.33 16.14 -10.69
CA PRO A 718 -8.04 15.45 -10.64
C PRO A 718 -7.75 14.82 -9.27
N VAL A 719 -8.23 15.39 -8.17
CA VAL A 719 -8.14 14.76 -6.83
C VAL A 719 -8.86 13.42 -6.80
N ARG A 720 -10.11 13.41 -7.27
CA ARG A 720 -10.90 12.18 -7.40
C ARG A 720 -10.28 11.21 -8.40
N TYR A 721 -9.79 11.70 -9.55
CA TYR A 721 -9.16 10.88 -10.59
C TYR A 721 -7.95 10.10 -10.06
N VAL A 722 -7.03 10.77 -9.36
CA VAL A 722 -5.86 10.12 -8.75
C VAL A 722 -6.28 9.12 -7.67
N SER A 723 -7.22 9.51 -6.81
CA SER A 723 -7.77 8.66 -5.76
C SER A 723 -8.39 7.37 -6.33
N ASP A 724 -9.28 7.50 -7.31
CA ASP A 724 -10.04 6.39 -7.90
C ASP A 724 -9.13 5.43 -8.68
N ILE A 725 -8.09 5.93 -9.35
CA ILE A 725 -7.10 5.07 -10.03
C ILE A 725 -6.23 4.33 -9.02
N GLN A 726 -5.76 5.01 -7.97
CA GLN A 726 -4.91 4.36 -6.98
C GLN A 726 -5.67 3.31 -6.17
N ALA A 727 -6.92 3.59 -5.77
CA ALA A 727 -7.77 2.61 -5.10
C ALA A 727 -7.96 1.35 -5.96
N ARG A 728 -8.31 1.53 -7.24
CA ARG A 728 -8.46 0.43 -8.19
C ARG A 728 -7.16 -0.32 -8.47
N TYR A 729 -6.04 0.38 -8.54
CA TYR A 729 -4.73 -0.25 -8.69
C TYR A 729 -4.41 -1.18 -7.52
N VAL A 730 -4.64 -0.73 -6.29
CA VAL A 730 -4.47 -1.57 -5.09
C VAL A 730 -5.34 -2.82 -5.15
N GLU A 731 -6.58 -2.67 -5.61
CA GLU A 731 -7.51 -3.79 -5.79
C GLU A 731 -7.02 -4.78 -6.86
N TYR A 732 -6.51 -4.26 -7.98
CA TYR A 732 -5.99 -5.08 -9.09
C TYR A 732 -4.77 -5.90 -8.68
N VAL A 733 -3.82 -5.28 -7.97
CA VAL A 733 -2.61 -5.96 -7.46
C VAL A 733 -2.97 -7.14 -6.54
N LYS A 734 -4.06 -7.02 -5.77
CA LYS A 734 -4.51 -8.07 -4.84
C LYS A 734 -5.13 -9.27 -5.53
N VAL A 735 -5.81 -9.04 -6.65
CA VAL A 735 -6.59 -10.07 -7.35
C VAL A 735 -5.80 -10.69 -8.49
N VAL A 736 -4.87 -9.95 -9.10
CA VAL A 736 -4.04 -10.39 -10.23
C VAL A 736 -2.57 -10.13 -9.90
N GLN A 737 -1.84 -11.20 -9.59
CA GLN A 737 -0.41 -11.15 -9.24
C GLN A 737 0.50 -11.16 -10.46
#